data_AF-A0A8T5RQ51-F1
#
_entry.id   AF-A0A8T5RQ51-F1
#
_cell.length_a   1.000
_cell.length_b   1.000
_cell.length_c   1.000
_cell.angle_alpha   90.00
_cell.angle_beta   90.00
_cell.angle_gamma   90.00
#
_symmetry.space_group_name_H-M   'P 1'
#
loop_
_entity.id
_entity.type
_entity.pdbx_description
1 polymer ?
#
loop_
_entity_poly.entity_id
_entity_poly.type
_entity_poly.pdbx_seq_one_letter_code
_entity_poly.pdbx_strand_id
1 'polypeptide(L)'
;MEIEQREVFEEQINKYRKLRPLYKQFSKILKQVIKNLIRGISSEFIIQDRVKTISSFANKLFSPDNNYSNPLSEINDLCGIRIILPNINEMNAVCELLRTNLLYAVIGSDDTFDTASLGHLQTYIVQLVPGLKLYERLDLEIPDQIFNLKAEVQIRTYLSHGWAANQHKIFNKYEFKVPKPYKQEMSRVKSLVSIEDDALNNITMKMQDYESIYGAYMSNEKIRAEIERLDMVYNSDKENFDIGYRIAKLAMAINDMDKSIQILSEIINSEMFKKVSELELSSVLRDLGISYHIKHKSQPTSDSFIKGQDYLKEAVQINPFDYNAWSSLGGTYKNQDNYNKALDCYKQALKVNPGDPYPLGNYLVLIIQQTGDPSHVERNHDMILKAIEKRSRQIEVMVDMPWAFFDIGLFKLFLGNVSEALDYYLKGIRYSPDIWMIETTLNTLNKLRIIEDKLKAFNIVRQILLLGILFHPNIKEKTDKVISESTVKLDAEIELKETKFDESIVIIAGGTDERVERIIDNFRINLLDAFQGFKGTIIGGGTKAGISGIIGEIQERYPNSIRTIGYVPSHIPTHVELDKRYSAIQLTGGKDFSVIEPIHYWYDLMKSGVEPNKVKLIGINGGAISAFEFHSAIVFGAQVGILDNSGRAASDLINDPNWEDTTGLVSGQKPKKLFKVLKNSSEDIYNFLTKPFVIDPDIENIQKVLIQHRESGGNLYEKNFASEAVDNTIFSGFLTALDHIANEALNVGEILSIKFRDGHLTGGFFTNREFKVVFLLNETPSVTLEEKIINFIKDVEDDLGEFLHDLHEGCRSYLGGKEMNDIMAKNFGTEILKLFDTKLETATLKKGVEYEELVQ
;
A
#
# COMPACT_ATOMS: atom_id res chain seq x y z
N MET A 1 -4.78 -11.10 73.61
CA MET A 1 -4.24 -12.39 73.12
C MET A 1 -4.05 -13.30 74.31
N GLU A 2 -4.58 -14.51 74.23
CA GLU A 2 -4.29 -15.59 75.18
C GLU A 2 -2.81 -16.01 75.07
N ILE A 3 -2.24 -16.58 76.13
CA ILE A 3 -0.80 -16.93 76.20
C ILE A 3 -0.41 -17.93 75.10
N GLU A 4 -1.26 -18.91 74.81
CA GLU A 4 -1.03 -19.91 73.76
C GLU A 4 -0.97 -19.30 72.35
N GLN A 5 -1.83 -18.31 72.04
CA GLN A 5 -1.77 -17.59 70.75
C GLN A 5 -0.49 -16.77 70.60
N ARG A 6 0.05 -16.25 71.71
CA ARG A 6 1.28 -15.46 71.71
C ARG A 6 2.50 -16.31 71.37
N GLU A 7 2.61 -17.50 71.96
CA GLU A 7 3.70 -18.43 71.68
C GLU A 7 3.70 -18.88 70.22
N VAL A 8 2.51 -19.18 69.66
CA VAL A 8 2.35 -19.54 68.24
C VAL A 8 2.81 -18.39 67.32
N PHE A 9 2.42 -17.14 67.60
CA PHE A 9 2.88 -16.00 66.79
C PHE A 9 4.38 -15.74 66.91
N GLU A 10 4.96 -15.85 68.10
CA GLU A 10 6.40 -15.70 68.32
C GLU A 10 7.21 -16.79 67.57
N GLU A 11 6.72 -18.03 67.54
CA GLU A 11 7.32 -19.12 66.76
C GLU A 11 7.31 -18.82 65.25
N GLN A 12 6.18 -18.36 64.71
CA GLN A 12 6.05 -18.02 63.28
C GLN A 12 6.93 -16.83 62.88
N ILE A 13 7.05 -15.81 63.74
CA ILE A 13 7.94 -14.67 63.53
C ILE A 13 9.41 -15.13 63.50
N ASN A 14 9.80 -16.06 64.38
CA ASN A 14 11.15 -16.61 64.41
C ASN A 14 11.44 -17.48 63.17
N LYS A 15 10.48 -18.29 62.71
CA LYS A 15 10.58 -19.04 61.45
C LYS A 15 10.77 -18.10 60.25
N TYR A 16 9.97 -17.03 60.14
CA TYR A 16 10.15 -16.04 59.08
C TYR A 16 11.49 -15.33 59.16
N ARG A 17 11.97 -14.98 60.36
CA ARG A 17 13.28 -14.34 60.56
C ARG A 17 14.42 -15.18 59.98
N LYS A 18 14.37 -16.51 60.13
CA LYS A 18 15.34 -17.44 59.54
C LYS A 18 15.20 -17.57 58.02
N LEU A 19 13.98 -17.52 57.49
CA LEU A 19 13.69 -17.67 56.05
C LEU A 19 13.92 -16.37 55.24
N ARG A 20 13.84 -15.21 55.89
CA ARG A 20 13.93 -13.89 55.25
C ARG A 20 15.21 -13.65 54.41
N PRO A 21 16.42 -14.09 54.81
CA PRO A 21 17.60 -13.98 53.96
C PRO A 21 17.45 -14.70 52.61
N LEU A 22 16.81 -15.87 52.60
CA LEU A 22 16.53 -16.63 51.37
C LEU A 22 15.54 -15.87 50.47
N TYR A 23 14.49 -15.28 51.05
CA TYR A 23 13.58 -14.39 50.31
C TYR A 23 14.27 -13.14 49.72
N LYS A 24 15.29 -12.60 50.40
CA LYS A 24 16.11 -11.51 49.83
C LYS A 24 16.90 -11.96 48.62
N GLN A 25 17.53 -13.12 48.67
CA GLN A 25 18.25 -13.68 47.53
C GLN A 25 17.29 -13.96 46.37
N PHE A 26 16.17 -14.62 46.64
CA PHE A 26 15.09 -14.87 45.68
C PHE A 26 14.60 -13.59 45.00
N SER A 27 14.33 -12.53 45.77
CA SER A 27 13.84 -11.26 45.22
C SER A 27 14.83 -10.62 44.23
N LYS A 28 16.14 -10.75 44.47
CA LYS A 28 17.18 -10.22 43.57
C LYS A 28 17.27 -11.01 42.27
N ILE A 29 17.28 -12.35 42.38
CA ILE A 29 17.32 -13.24 41.20
C ILE A 29 16.06 -13.03 40.37
N LEU A 30 14.88 -13.06 40.99
CA LEU A 30 13.61 -12.86 40.30
C LEU A 30 13.54 -11.48 39.63
N LYS A 31 14.03 -10.43 40.29
CA LYS A 31 14.14 -9.10 39.68
C LYS A 31 15.05 -9.10 38.46
N GLN A 32 16.18 -9.79 38.49
CA GLN A 32 17.11 -9.85 37.36
C GLN A 32 16.53 -10.63 36.18
N VAL A 33 15.87 -11.75 36.46
CA VAL A 33 15.13 -12.56 35.47
C VAL A 33 14.04 -11.71 34.81
N ILE A 34 13.13 -11.14 35.60
CA ILE A 34 12.03 -10.29 35.11
C ILE A 34 12.58 -9.08 34.34
N LYS A 35 13.64 -8.43 34.84
CA LYS A 35 14.25 -7.28 34.15
C LYS A 35 14.79 -7.67 32.76
N ASN A 36 15.37 -8.86 32.61
CA ASN A 36 15.85 -9.32 31.31
C ASN A 36 14.70 -9.64 30.35
N LEU A 37 13.62 -10.26 30.86
CA LEU A 37 12.42 -10.57 30.10
C LEU A 37 11.73 -9.32 29.55
N ILE A 38 11.62 -8.26 30.35
CA ILE A 38 10.86 -7.04 29.98
C ILE A 38 11.61 -6.14 28.99
N ARG A 39 12.96 -6.20 28.95
CA ARG A 39 13.79 -5.22 28.24
C ARG A 39 13.52 -5.05 26.75
N GLY A 40 12.96 -6.03 26.06
CA GLY A 40 12.57 -5.86 24.66
C GLY A 40 11.06 -5.68 24.41
N ILE A 41 10.25 -5.54 25.47
CA ILE A 41 8.90 -4.94 25.38
C ILE A 41 9.01 -3.44 25.67
N SER A 42 9.84 -3.08 26.64
CA SER A 42 9.94 -1.71 27.13
C SER A 42 11.40 -1.31 27.34
N SER A 43 11.82 -0.23 26.69
CA SER A 43 13.12 0.41 26.90
C SER A 43 13.17 1.20 28.21
N GLU A 44 12.02 1.69 28.67
CA GLU A 44 11.86 2.55 29.85
C GLU A 44 10.89 1.93 30.85
N PHE A 45 11.39 1.35 31.93
CA PHE A 45 10.55 0.76 32.98
C PHE A 45 11.21 0.82 34.35
N ILE A 46 10.38 0.78 35.40
CA ILE A 46 10.85 0.74 36.79
C ILE A 46 10.50 -0.61 37.40
N ILE A 47 11.51 -1.30 37.92
CA ILE A 47 11.32 -2.55 38.67
C ILE A 47 11.82 -2.41 40.11
N GLN A 48 10.92 -2.62 41.07
CA GLN A 48 11.17 -2.54 42.50
C GLN A 48 10.95 -3.90 43.13
N ASP A 49 11.91 -4.35 43.94
CA ASP A 49 11.76 -5.52 44.80
C ASP A 49 11.51 -5.10 46.24
N ARG A 50 10.65 -5.85 46.94
CA ARG A 50 10.33 -5.62 48.35
C ARG A 50 10.18 -6.96 49.04
N VAL A 51 11.08 -7.24 49.98
CA VAL A 51 10.90 -8.34 50.93
C VAL A 51 10.29 -7.80 52.21
N LYS A 52 9.22 -8.45 52.67
CA LYS A 52 8.50 -8.02 53.87
C LYS A 52 9.44 -7.93 55.08
N THR A 53 9.28 -6.85 55.84
CA THR A 53 10.04 -6.66 57.09
C THR A 53 9.41 -7.49 58.20
N ILE A 54 10.21 -7.86 59.22
CA ILE A 54 9.71 -8.63 60.37
C ILE A 54 8.54 -7.91 61.06
N SER A 55 8.61 -6.59 61.23
CA SER A 55 7.54 -5.77 61.80
C SER A 55 6.25 -5.83 60.97
N SER A 56 6.35 -5.61 59.66
CA SER A 56 5.20 -5.72 58.74
C SER A 56 4.60 -7.13 58.68
N PHE A 57 5.41 -8.19 58.82
CA PHE A 57 4.91 -9.56 58.92
C PHE A 57 4.15 -9.77 60.23
N ALA A 58 4.73 -9.33 61.36
CA ALA A 58 4.08 -9.39 62.67
C ALA A 58 2.75 -8.60 62.69
N ASN A 59 2.72 -7.37 62.18
CA ASN A 59 1.47 -6.59 62.11
C ASN A 59 0.39 -7.27 61.26
N LYS A 60 0.76 -8.02 60.22
CA LYS A 60 -0.20 -8.75 59.38
C LYS A 60 -0.75 -9.98 60.09
N LEU A 61 0.07 -10.65 60.91
CA LEU A 61 -0.36 -11.74 61.80
C LEU A 61 -1.31 -11.25 62.90
N PHE A 62 -1.06 -10.06 63.45
CA PHE A 62 -1.87 -9.50 64.54
C PHE A 62 -3.15 -8.80 64.08
N SER A 63 -3.37 -8.69 62.76
CA SER A 63 -4.55 -8.02 62.20
C SER A 63 -5.82 -8.83 62.51
N PRO A 64 -6.83 -8.25 63.16
CA PRO A 64 -8.04 -8.98 63.56
C PRO A 64 -8.87 -9.49 62.36
N ASP A 65 -8.66 -8.91 61.17
CA ASP A 65 -9.34 -9.29 59.93
C ASP A 65 -8.72 -10.52 59.24
N ASN A 66 -7.57 -11.04 59.72
CA ASN A 66 -6.86 -12.17 59.09
C ASN A 66 -6.84 -13.38 60.02
N ASN A 67 -7.19 -14.56 59.50
CA ASN A 67 -7.13 -15.81 60.25
C ASN A 67 -6.31 -16.86 59.48
N TYR A 68 -5.00 -16.88 59.70
CA TYR A 68 -4.06 -17.73 58.96
C TYR A 68 -3.78 -19.04 59.71
N SER A 69 -3.92 -20.18 59.04
CA SER A 69 -3.65 -21.50 59.62
C SER A 69 -2.17 -21.85 59.51
N ASN A 70 -1.57 -21.55 58.35
CA ASN A 70 -0.14 -21.60 58.09
C ASN A 70 0.34 -20.28 57.46
N PRO A 71 0.74 -19.28 58.27
CA PRO A 71 1.03 -17.94 57.76
C PRO A 71 2.20 -17.87 56.76
N LEU A 72 3.16 -18.79 56.81
CA LEU A 72 4.31 -18.79 55.90
C LEU A 72 3.97 -19.27 54.49
N SER A 73 2.91 -20.07 54.34
CA SER A 73 2.40 -20.51 53.03
C SER A 73 1.23 -19.69 52.52
N GLU A 74 0.43 -19.10 53.41
CA GLU A 74 -0.80 -18.35 53.07
C GLU A 74 -0.55 -16.86 52.81
N ILE A 75 0.50 -16.28 53.40
CA ILE A 75 0.87 -14.88 53.13
C ILE A 75 1.65 -14.84 51.81
N ASN A 76 0.97 -14.45 50.73
CA ASN A 76 1.58 -14.43 49.39
C ASN A 76 2.57 -13.27 49.16
N ASP A 77 2.46 -12.17 49.93
CA ASP A 77 3.25 -10.95 49.78
C ASP A 77 4.52 -10.92 50.67
N LEU A 78 5.09 -12.08 51.02
CA LEU A 78 6.38 -12.16 51.75
C LEU A 78 7.56 -11.62 50.92
N CYS A 79 7.47 -11.78 49.61
CA CYS A 79 8.32 -11.17 48.60
C CYS A 79 7.41 -10.53 47.55
N GLY A 80 7.71 -9.30 47.16
CA GLY A 80 6.97 -8.57 46.15
C GLY A 80 7.90 -8.01 45.08
N ILE A 81 7.50 -8.11 43.82
CA ILE A 81 8.11 -7.38 42.71
C ILE A 81 7.05 -6.43 42.16
N ARG A 82 7.43 -5.18 41.92
CA ARG A 82 6.58 -4.21 41.25
C ARG A 82 7.23 -3.80 39.93
N ILE A 83 6.48 -3.93 38.86
CA ILE A 83 6.85 -3.53 37.50
C ILE A 83 5.97 -2.34 37.14
N ILE A 84 6.61 -1.25 36.72
CA ILE A 84 5.94 -0.01 36.33
C ILE A 84 6.37 0.33 34.92
N LEU A 85 5.40 0.39 34.01
CA LEU A 85 5.60 0.51 32.58
C LEU A 85 5.01 1.83 32.04
N PRO A 86 5.43 2.29 30.85
CA PRO A 86 4.96 3.54 30.25
C PRO A 86 3.46 3.56 29.96
N ASN A 87 2.93 2.50 29.35
CA ASN A 87 1.57 2.45 28.83
C ASN A 87 0.91 1.08 29.03
N ILE A 88 -0.39 1.03 28.75
CA ILE A 88 -1.22 -0.17 28.94
C ILE A 88 -0.88 -1.32 27.97
N ASN A 89 -0.44 -1.03 26.74
CA ASN A 89 -0.06 -2.08 25.79
C ASN A 89 1.19 -2.83 26.24
N GLU A 90 2.23 -2.10 26.66
CA GLU A 90 3.44 -2.70 27.22
C GLU A 90 3.13 -3.45 28.52
N MET A 91 2.24 -2.91 29.37
CA MET A 91 1.75 -3.63 30.54
C MET A 91 1.10 -4.96 30.17
N ASN A 92 0.19 -4.97 29.20
CA ASN A 92 -0.49 -6.18 28.74
C ASN A 92 0.50 -7.17 28.11
N ALA A 93 1.45 -6.68 27.30
CA ALA A 93 2.50 -7.52 26.71
C ALA A 93 3.39 -8.16 27.77
N VAL A 94 3.79 -7.43 28.82
CA VAL A 94 4.55 -7.99 29.95
C VAL A 94 3.70 -8.98 30.75
N CYS A 95 2.41 -8.70 30.96
CA CYS A 95 1.51 -9.63 31.64
C CYS A 95 1.45 -10.98 30.91
N GLU A 96 1.30 -10.95 29.59
CA GLU A 96 1.26 -12.15 28.76
C GLU A 96 2.64 -12.86 28.71
N LEU A 97 3.74 -12.11 28.60
CA LEU A 97 5.10 -12.68 28.67
C LEU A 97 5.36 -13.42 29.98
N LEU A 98 4.97 -12.83 31.11
CA LEU A 98 5.16 -13.47 32.41
C LEU A 98 4.24 -14.68 32.59
N ARG A 99 3.07 -14.71 31.94
CA ARG A 99 2.20 -15.89 31.93
C ARG A 99 2.81 -17.08 31.19
N THR A 100 3.57 -16.86 30.12
CA THR A 100 4.11 -17.94 29.29
C THR A 100 5.50 -18.41 29.71
N ASN A 101 6.35 -17.51 30.21
CA ASN A 101 7.75 -17.83 30.53
C ASN A 101 8.00 -18.17 32.02
N LEU A 102 7.04 -17.91 32.92
CA LEU A 102 7.12 -18.29 34.33
C LEU A 102 6.03 -19.35 34.64
N LEU A 103 6.42 -20.62 34.71
CA LEU A 103 5.50 -21.72 35.03
C LEU A 103 4.94 -21.59 36.46
N TYR A 104 3.62 -21.72 36.56
CA TYR A 104 2.72 -21.67 37.74
C TYR A 104 2.45 -20.28 38.36
N ALA A 105 1.57 -19.51 37.70
CA ALA A 105 0.71 -18.56 38.40
C ALA A 105 -0.44 -19.33 39.08
N VAL A 106 -0.36 -19.56 40.40
CA VAL A 106 -1.57 -19.94 41.15
C VAL A 106 -2.43 -18.67 41.24
N ILE A 107 -3.46 -18.61 40.39
CA ILE A 107 -4.59 -17.71 40.58
C ILE A 107 -5.22 -18.13 41.92
N GLY A 108 -5.06 -17.30 42.95
CA GLY A 108 -5.72 -17.53 44.22
C GLY A 108 -7.22 -17.61 43.99
N SER A 109 -7.82 -18.70 44.47
CA SER A 109 -9.24 -18.92 44.56
C SER A 109 -9.88 -17.84 45.44
N ASP A 110 -10.27 -16.74 44.83
CA ASP A 110 -11.43 -15.95 45.20
C ASP A 110 -11.92 -15.31 43.90
N ASP A 111 -12.94 -15.96 43.32
CA ASP A 111 -13.78 -15.46 42.23
C ASP A 111 -14.51 -14.18 42.68
N THR A 112 -13.75 -13.10 42.81
CA THR A 112 -14.22 -11.74 42.57
C THR A 112 -13.20 -11.07 41.66
N PHE A 113 -13.27 -11.44 40.38
CA PHE A 113 -13.12 -10.43 39.34
C PHE A 113 -14.12 -9.32 39.66
N ASP A 114 -13.71 -8.33 40.46
CA ASP A 114 -14.34 -7.02 40.38
C ASP A 114 -13.77 -6.37 39.11
N THR A 115 -14.28 -6.87 37.97
CA THR A 115 -14.18 -6.27 36.63
C THR A 115 -14.73 -4.84 36.60
N ALA A 116 -15.26 -4.33 37.72
CA ALA A 116 -15.65 -2.94 37.89
C ALA A 116 -14.51 -1.97 38.27
N SER A 117 -13.25 -2.42 38.38
CA SER A 117 -12.14 -1.54 38.82
C SER A 117 -11.14 -1.08 37.74
N LEU A 118 -11.55 -0.92 36.47
CA LEU A 118 -10.80 -0.18 35.42
C LEU A 118 -9.30 -0.57 35.32
N GLY A 119 -9.02 -1.70 34.65
CA GLY A 119 -7.91 -1.93 33.71
C GLY A 119 -6.43 -1.81 34.12
N HIS A 120 -6.06 -1.11 35.20
CA HIS A 120 -4.72 -0.49 35.30
C HIS A 120 -3.76 -1.09 36.35
N LEU A 121 -4.09 -2.27 36.88
CA LEU A 121 -3.26 -3.03 37.82
C LEU A 121 -3.51 -4.53 37.66
N GLN A 122 -2.44 -5.29 37.43
CA GLN A 122 -2.47 -6.76 37.42
C GLN A 122 -1.57 -7.31 38.52
N THR A 123 -2.04 -8.34 39.22
CA THR A 123 -1.29 -8.97 40.32
C THR A 123 -1.20 -10.47 40.09
N TYR A 124 0.02 -11.01 40.18
CA TYR A 124 0.33 -12.42 39.97
C TYR A 124 1.11 -12.99 41.16
N ILE A 125 0.92 -14.27 41.47
CA ILE A 125 1.81 -15.00 42.38
C ILE A 125 2.74 -15.86 41.52
N VAL A 126 4.05 -15.67 41.60
CA VAL A 126 5.04 -16.32 40.73
C VAL A 126 6.06 -17.13 41.52
N GLN A 127 6.58 -18.19 40.89
CA GLN A 127 7.71 -19.00 41.34
C GLN A 127 8.74 -19.12 40.21
N LEU A 128 9.99 -19.43 40.55
CA LEU A 128 11.01 -19.74 39.53
C LEU A 128 10.85 -21.20 39.08
N VAL A 129 11.12 -21.44 37.79
CA VAL A 129 11.04 -22.77 37.18
C VAL A 129 12.43 -23.37 37.07
N PRO A 130 12.70 -24.60 37.53
CA PRO A 130 13.98 -25.26 37.28
C PRO A 130 14.26 -25.46 35.77
N GLY A 131 15.53 -25.36 35.36
CA GLY A 131 15.98 -25.76 34.01
C GLY A 131 15.67 -24.79 32.86
N LEU A 132 15.36 -23.51 33.14
CA LEU A 132 15.21 -22.52 32.07
C LEU A 132 16.58 -22.18 31.45
N LYS A 133 16.70 -22.26 30.12
CA LYS A 133 17.90 -21.83 29.36
C LYS A 133 18.31 -20.38 29.65
N LEU A 134 17.35 -19.54 30.03
CA LEU A 134 17.59 -18.16 30.44
C LEU A 134 18.59 -18.05 31.60
N TYR A 135 18.60 -19.01 32.53
CA TYR A 135 19.53 -18.97 33.67
C TYR A 135 20.99 -19.18 33.23
N GLU A 136 21.22 -20.10 32.30
CA GLU A 136 22.54 -20.36 31.72
C GLU A 136 23.05 -19.14 30.96
N ARG A 137 22.17 -18.48 30.17
CA ARG A 137 22.55 -17.28 29.42
C ARG A 137 22.87 -16.08 30.31
N LEU A 138 22.20 -15.96 31.46
CA LEU A 138 22.44 -14.90 32.43
C LEU A 138 23.55 -15.21 33.43
N ASP A 139 24.21 -16.38 33.31
CA ASP A 139 25.22 -16.86 34.25
C ASP A 139 24.71 -16.85 35.70
N LEU A 140 23.47 -17.33 35.89
CA LEU A 140 22.78 -17.35 37.19
C LEU A 140 22.78 -18.74 37.82
N GLU A 141 23.50 -18.88 38.93
CA GLU A 141 23.38 -20.04 39.81
C GLU A 141 22.19 -19.87 40.79
N ILE A 142 21.20 -20.77 40.68
CA ILE A 142 19.98 -20.74 41.52
C ILE A 142 20.00 -21.91 42.51
N PRO A 143 20.12 -21.65 43.83
CA PRO A 143 19.99 -22.70 44.85
C PRO A 143 18.63 -23.40 44.84
N ASP A 144 18.60 -24.71 45.01
CA ASP A 144 17.36 -25.53 44.97
C ASP A 144 16.25 -25.02 45.92
N GLN A 145 16.64 -24.50 47.07
CA GLN A 145 15.75 -23.97 48.10
C GLN A 145 14.92 -22.76 47.62
N ILE A 146 15.38 -22.07 46.57
CA ILE A 146 14.72 -20.87 46.03
C ILE A 146 13.52 -21.23 45.16
N PHE A 147 13.53 -22.37 44.46
CA PHE A 147 12.44 -22.76 43.55
C PHE A 147 11.09 -22.96 44.28
N ASN A 148 11.12 -23.25 45.58
CA ASN A 148 9.92 -23.43 46.40
C ASN A 148 9.34 -22.12 46.96
N LEU A 149 9.99 -20.97 46.74
CA LEU A 149 9.53 -19.67 47.22
C LEU A 149 8.52 -19.02 46.25
N LYS A 150 7.69 -18.12 46.78
CA LYS A 150 6.64 -17.39 46.03
C LYS A 150 6.84 -15.89 46.14
N ALA A 151 6.53 -15.16 45.09
CA ALA A 151 6.50 -13.70 45.10
C ALA A 151 5.20 -13.16 44.50
N GLU A 152 4.69 -12.07 45.08
CA GLU A 152 3.61 -11.28 44.49
C GLU A 152 4.20 -10.29 43.47
N VAL A 153 3.84 -10.41 42.20
CA VAL A 153 4.25 -9.48 41.13
C VAL A 153 3.08 -8.54 40.83
N GLN A 154 3.28 -7.24 41.04
CA GLN A 154 2.32 -6.19 40.70
C GLN A 154 2.78 -5.45 39.43
N ILE A 155 1.92 -5.34 38.44
CA ILE A 155 2.22 -4.71 37.14
C ILE A 155 1.25 -3.54 36.93
N ARG A 156 1.78 -2.35 36.62
CA ARG A 156 1.02 -1.09 36.49
C ARG A 156 1.66 -0.17 35.44
N THR A 157 0.90 0.82 34.96
CA THR A 157 1.44 1.95 34.19
C THR A 157 2.07 3.02 35.11
N TYR A 158 2.86 3.95 34.57
CA TYR A 158 3.41 5.10 35.33
C TYR A 158 2.30 5.93 35.96
N LEU A 159 1.24 6.20 35.20
CA LEU A 159 0.08 6.96 35.63
C LEU A 159 -0.67 6.24 36.76
N SER A 160 -0.91 4.94 36.61
CA SER A 160 -1.51 4.08 37.66
C SER A 160 -0.64 4.00 38.92
N HIS A 161 0.68 3.93 38.77
CA HIS A 161 1.60 3.95 39.89
C HIS A 161 1.56 5.29 40.64
N GLY A 162 1.60 6.41 39.90
CA GLY A 162 1.48 7.76 40.44
C GLY A 162 0.19 7.92 41.25
N TRP A 163 -0.93 7.46 40.69
CA TRP A 163 -2.21 7.47 41.40
C TRP A 163 -2.18 6.66 42.71
N ALA A 164 -1.74 5.40 42.65
CA ALA A 164 -1.73 4.53 43.81
C ALA A 164 -0.80 5.01 44.94
N ALA A 165 0.35 5.60 44.59
CA ALA A 165 1.27 6.18 45.55
C ALA A 165 0.64 7.37 46.29
N ASN A 166 -0.11 8.22 45.58
CA ASN A 166 -0.82 9.35 46.17
C ASN A 166 -2.00 8.88 47.03
N GLN A 167 -2.81 7.92 46.54
CA GLN A 167 -3.92 7.35 47.31
C GLN A 167 -3.43 6.78 48.66
N HIS A 168 -2.34 6.02 48.66
CA HIS A 168 -1.78 5.48 49.91
C HIS A 168 -1.34 6.59 50.88
N LYS A 169 -0.69 7.65 50.39
CA LYS A 169 -0.25 8.78 51.23
C LYS A 169 -1.41 9.59 51.80
N ILE A 170 -2.49 9.75 51.03
CA ILE A 170 -3.65 10.56 51.45
C ILE A 170 -4.51 9.79 52.47
N PHE A 171 -4.71 8.48 52.28
CA PHE A 171 -5.71 7.73 53.05
C PHE A 171 -5.14 6.88 54.19
N ASN A 172 -3.94 6.30 54.03
CA ASN A 172 -3.36 5.45 55.07
C ASN A 172 -2.59 6.25 56.14
N LYS A 173 -2.54 7.57 56.01
CA LYS A 173 -1.93 8.47 57.00
C LYS A 173 -2.88 8.81 58.16
N TYR A 174 -4.17 8.60 57.98
CA TYR A 174 -5.18 8.96 58.97
C TYR A 174 -5.89 7.73 59.52
N GLU A 175 -6.14 7.69 60.83
CA GLU A 175 -6.85 6.59 61.50
C GLU A 175 -8.37 6.62 61.30
N PHE A 176 -8.91 7.63 60.60
CA PHE A 176 -10.35 7.78 60.39
C PHE A 176 -10.83 7.30 59.02
N LYS A 177 -12.10 6.86 58.95
CA LYS A 177 -12.76 6.45 57.71
C LYS A 177 -13.06 7.66 56.83
N VAL A 178 -12.53 7.69 55.60
CA VAL A 178 -12.67 8.87 54.74
C VAL A 178 -14.14 9.13 54.31
N PRO A 179 -14.63 10.38 54.41
CA PRO A 179 -16.00 10.74 54.03
C PRO A 179 -16.35 10.49 52.56
N LYS A 180 -17.64 10.25 52.30
CA LYS A 180 -18.19 9.92 50.97
C LYS A 180 -17.90 10.97 49.88
N PRO A 181 -17.99 12.29 50.10
CA PRO A 181 -17.71 13.29 49.06
C PRO A 181 -16.29 13.20 48.51
N TYR A 182 -15.29 13.04 49.38
CA TYR A 182 -13.88 12.92 48.97
C TYR A 182 -13.59 11.60 48.28
N LYS A 183 -14.33 10.53 48.60
CA LYS A 183 -14.27 9.27 47.82
C LYS A 183 -14.79 9.46 46.38
N GLN A 184 -15.84 10.26 46.20
CA GLN A 184 -16.38 10.55 44.85
C GLN A 184 -15.43 11.43 44.04
N GLU A 185 -14.85 12.45 44.68
CA GLU A 185 -13.84 13.32 44.06
C GLU A 185 -12.60 12.51 43.62
N MET A 186 -12.17 11.57 44.47
CA MET A 186 -11.11 10.62 44.17
C MET A 186 -11.43 9.72 42.96
N SER A 187 -12.66 9.22 42.85
CA SER A 187 -13.09 8.46 41.67
C SER A 187 -13.00 9.28 40.38
N ARG A 188 -13.31 10.59 40.43
CA ARG A 188 -13.18 11.47 39.26
C ARG A 188 -11.74 11.66 38.82
N VAL A 189 -10.82 11.88 39.76
CA VAL A 189 -9.40 12.01 39.45
C VAL A 189 -8.86 10.70 38.86
N LYS A 190 -9.25 9.55 39.42
CA LYS A 190 -8.91 8.23 38.85
C LYS A 190 -9.39 8.09 37.40
N SER A 191 -10.61 8.56 37.07
CA SER A 191 -11.12 8.53 35.71
C SER A 191 -10.30 9.39 34.74
N LEU A 192 -9.86 10.59 35.15
CA LEU A 192 -9.01 11.45 34.31
C LEU A 192 -7.67 10.79 33.98
N VAL A 193 -7.03 10.18 34.98
CA VAL A 193 -5.78 9.43 34.81
C VAL A 193 -5.95 8.29 33.80
N SER A 194 -7.11 7.60 33.82
CA SER A 194 -7.42 6.55 32.84
C SER A 194 -7.55 7.10 31.41
N ILE A 195 -8.24 8.24 31.23
CA ILE A 195 -8.44 8.86 29.92
C ILE A 195 -7.09 9.28 29.32
N GLU A 196 -6.19 9.81 30.14
CA GLU A 196 -4.85 10.19 29.71
C GLU A 196 -4.01 8.98 29.27
N ASP A 197 -4.06 7.87 30.03
CA ASP A 197 -3.35 6.62 29.70
C ASP A 197 -3.83 6.05 28.36
N ASP A 198 -5.16 6.05 28.12
CA ASP A 198 -5.74 5.59 26.85
C ASP A 198 -5.34 6.50 25.67
N ALA A 199 -5.31 7.81 25.87
CA ALA A 199 -4.91 8.77 24.84
C ALA A 199 -3.43 8.62 24.44
N LEU A 200 -2.53 8.48 25.42
CA LEU A 200 -1.11 8.24 25.18
C LEU A 200 -0.90 6.91 24.46
N ASN A 201 -1.60 5.85 24.89
CA ASN A 201 -1.53 4.55 24.24
C ASN A 201 -1.94 4.61 22.76
N ASN A 202 -3.03 5.33 22.47
CA ASN A 202 -3.49 5.54 21.09
C ASN A 202 -2.47 6.28 20.22
N ILE A 203 -1.76 7.27 20.79
CA ILE A 203 -0.69 7.98 20.06
C ILE A 203 0.48 7.05 19.79
N THR A 204 0.93 6.29 20.79
CA THR A 204 2.03 5.32 20.63
C THR A 204 1.71 4.27 19.58
N MET A 205 0.48 3.72 19.56
CA MET A 205 0.05 2.78 18.53
C MET A 205 0.12 3.40 17.13
N LYS A 206 -0.40 4.62 16.97
CA LYS A 206 -0.33 5.33 15.67
C LYS A 206 1.12 5.61 15.24
N MET A 207 2.03 5.87 16.19
CA MET A 207 3.44 6.09 15.89
C MET A 207 4.19 4.79 15.55
N GLN A 208 3.85 3.67 16.18
CA GLN A 208 4.39 2.35 15.81
C GLN A 208 3.89 1.92 14.43
N ASP A 209 2.61 2.19 14.13
CA ASP A 209 2.09 2.07 12.77
C ASP A 209 2.94 2.95 11.82
N TYR A 210 3.24 4.20 12.19
CA TYR A 210 4.12 5.10 11.42
C TYR A 210 5.58 4.63 11.26
N GLU A 211 6.14 3.97 12.27
CA GLU A 211 7.50 3.43 12.24
C GLU A 211 7.61 2.24 11.28
N SER A 212 6.54 1.43 11.19
CA SER A 212 6.41 0.42 10.13
C SER A 212 6.31 1.03 8.73
N ILE A 213 5.97 2.33 8.64
CA ILE A 213 5.86 3.15 7.43
C ILE A 213 7.17 3.94 7.18
N TYR A 214 8.19 3.93 8.06
CA TYR A 214 9.41 4.75 7.91
C TYR A 214 10.16 4.49 6.59
N GLY A 215 10.04 3.28 6.02
CA GLY A 215 10.57 2.93 4.70
C GLY A 215 9.69 3.35 3.51
N ALA A 216 8.43 3.74 3.70
CA ALA A 216 7.52 4.12 2.61
C ALA A 216 7.60 5.62 2.24
N TYR A 217 8.06 6.47 3.15
CA TYR A 217 8.20 7.92 2.90
C TYR A 217 9.54 8.33 2.29
N MET A 218 10.47 7.38 2.14
CA MET A 218 11.77 7.60 1.52
C MET A 218 11.82 6.79 0.23
N SER A 219 12.22 7.42 -0.88
CA SER A 219 12.52 6.66 -2.10
C SER A 219 13.61 5.63 -1.80
N ASN A 220 13.65 4.52 -2.54
CA ASN A 220 14.70 3.51 -2.40
C ASN A 220 16.11 4.13 -2.43
N GLU A 221 16.31 5.21 -3.19
CA GLU A 221 17.57 5.98 -3.21
C GLU A 221 17.88 6.66 -1.88
N LYS A 222 16.88 7.33 -1.26
CA LYS A 222 17.04 7.95 0.06
C LYS A 222 17.33 6.91 1.14
N ILE A 223 16.69 5.74 1.06
CA ILE A 223 16.96 4.64 1.99
C ILE A 223 18.38 4.12 1.81
N ARG A 224 18.84 3.91 0.56
CA ARG A 224 20.24 3.52 0.28
C ARG A 224 21.24 4.53 0.84
N ALA A 225 21.01 5.83 0.64
CA ALA A 225 21.87 6.88 1.20
C ALA A 225 21.90 6.87 2.74
N GLU A 226 20.76 6.62 3.40
CA GLU A 226 20.71 6.49 4.85
C GLU A 226 21.41 5.21 5.34
N ILE A 227 21.26 4.08 4.63
CA ILE A 227 22.01 2.84 4.89
C ILE A 227 23.51 3.12 4.83
N GLU A 228 24.01 3.80 3.79
CA GLU A 228 25.43 4.15 3.65
C GLU A 228 25.91 5.04 4.81
N ARG A 229 25.13 6.05 5.18
CA ARG A 229 25.45 6.92 6.33
C ARG A 229 25.52 6.13 7.63
N LEU A 230 24.53 5.28 7.89
CA LEU A 230 24.48 4.45 9.09
C LEU A 230 25.60 3.40 9.10
N ASP A 231 25.97 2.84 7.96
CA ASP A 231 27.11 1.93 7.80
C ASP A 231 28.41 2.59 8.26
N MET A 232 28.64 3.86 7.91
CA MET A 232 29.83 4.59 8.37
C MET A 232 29.89 4.71 9.89
N VAL A 233 28.73 4.95 10.52
CA VAL A 233 28.62 5.04 11.99
C VAL A 233 28.79 3.65 12.62
N TYR A 234 28.13 2.63 12.09
CA TYR A 234 28.20 1.26 12.57
C TYR A 234 29.61 0.67 12.45
N ASN A 235 30.35 1.00 11.39
CA ASN A 235 31.74 0.59 11.25
C ASN A 235 32.67 1.27 12.26
N SER A 236 32.27 2.43 12.80
CA SER A 236 33.01 3.14 13.86
C SER A 236 32.70 2.59 15.26
N ASP A 237 31.50 2.02 15.45
CA ASP A 237 31.05 1.38 16.69
C ASP A 237 30.23 0.12 16.37
N LYS A 238 30.94 -0.99 16.15
CA LYS A 238 30.31 -2.29 15.87
C LYS A 238 29.57 -2.89 17.07
N GLU A 239 29.66 -2.26 18.25
CA GLU A 239 28.93 -2.68 19.44
C GLU A 239 27.55 -2.01 19.57
N ASN A 240 27.16 -1.16 18.62
CA ASN A 240 25.87 -0.47 18.64
C ASN A 240 24.74 -1.30 18.00
N PHE A 241 23.98 -2.01 18.84
CA PHE A 241 22.82 -2.82 18.43
C PHE A 241 21.80 -2.03 17.60
N ASP A 242 21.39 -0.85 18.08
CA ASP A 242 20.30 -0.08 17.50
C ASP A 242 20.62 0.35 16.07
N ILE A 243 21.87 0.78 15.83
CA ILE A 243 22.32 1.18 14.49
C ILE A 243 22.38 -0.03 13.57
N GLY A 244 23.00 -1.13 13.99
CA GLY A 244 23.08 -2.35 13.18
C GLY A 244 21.70 -2.89 12.83
N TYR A 245 20.82 -3.01 13.82
CA TYR A 245 19.47 -3.49 13.59
C TYR A 245 18.67 -2.55 12.67
N ARG A 246 18.81 -1.23 12.83
CA ARG A 246 18.19 -0.25 11.92
C ARG A 246 18.68 -0.39 10.48
N ILE A 247 19.97 -0.61 10.25
CA ILE A 247 20.52 -0.89 8.91
C ILE A 247 19.84 -2.13 8.31
N ALA A 248 19.73 -3.20 9.08
CA ALA A 248 19.07 -4.43 8.62
C ALA A 248 17.59 -4.18 8.25
N LYS A 249 16.84 -3.45 9.07
CA LYS A 249 15.44 -3.11 8.77
C LYS A 249 15.30 -2.29 7.48
N LEU A 250 16.16 -1.29 7.29
CA LEU A 250 16.17 -0.48 6.07
C LEU A 250 16.54 -1.31 4.84
N ALA A 251 17.51 -2.21 4.97
CA ALA A 251 17.90 -3.14 3.90
C ALA A 251 16.75 -4.08 3.52
N MET A 252 16.04 -4.65 4.50
CA MET A 252 14.84 -5.47 4.26
C MET A 252 13.75 -4.67 3.52
N ALA A 253 13.54 -3.40 3.87
CA ALA A 253 12.53 -2.55 3.25
C ALA A 253 12.76 -2.33 1.75
N ILE A 254 14.03 -2.25 1.31
CA ILE A 254 14.40 -2.15 -0.12
C ILE A 254 14.70 -3.51 -0.77
N ASN A 255 14.35 -4.61 -0.10
CA ASN A 255 14.60 -5.99 -0.52
C ASN A 255 16.10 -6.34 -0.74
N ASP A 256 17.01 -5.63 -0.06
CA ASP A 256 18.44 -5.95 0.00
C ASP A 256 18.69 -7.01 1.09
N MET A 257 18.28 -8.25 0.79
CA MET A 257 18.35 -9.36 1.74
C MET A 257 19.80 -9.76 2.04
N ASP A 258 20.74 -9.52 1.12
CA ASP A 258 22.16 -9.79 1.33
C ASP A 258 22.73 -8.91 2.45
N LYS A 259 22.48 -7.59 2.38
CA LYS A 259 22.91 -6.65 3.41
C LYS A 259 22.23 -6.93 4.75
N SER A 260 20.93 -7.23 4.74
CA SER A 260 20.19 -7.61 5.95
C SER A 260 20.81 -8.85 6.63
N ILE A 261 21.03 -9.94 5.86
CA ILE A 261 21.63 -11.18 6.37
C ILE A 261 23.03 -10.92 6.92
N GLN A 262 23.84 -10.11 6.22
CA GLN A 262 25.18 -9.74 6.68
C GLN A 262 25.13 -9.10 8.06
N ILE A 263 24.38 -8.00 8.21
CA ILE A 263 24.35 -7.21 9.44
C ILE A 263 23.76 -8.00 10.60
N LEU A 264 22.64 -8.71 10.39
CA LEU A 264 22.01 -9.53 11.43
C LEU A 264 22.92 -10.70 11.85
N SER A 265 23.67 -11.30 10.93
CA SER A 265 24.66 -12.33 11.27
C SER A 265 25.85 -11.77 12.04
N GLU A 266 26.31 -10.55 11.74
CA GLU A 266 27.33 -9.86 12.53
C GLU A 266 26.84 -9.62 13.97
N ILE A 267 25.59 -9.18 14.14
CA ILE A 267 24.97 -8.99 15.46
C ILE A 267 24.96 -10.31 16.25
N ILE A 268 24.52 -11.42 15.65
CA ILE A 268 24.44 -12.73 16.32
C ILE A 268 25.81 -13.26 16.77
N ASN A 269 26.85 -13.03 15.97
CA ASN A 269 28.18 -13.58 16.24
C ASN A 269 29.03 -12.70 17.18
N SER A 270 28.53 -11.51 17.56
CA SER A 270 29.26 -10.56 18.41
C SER A 270 29.12 -10.88 19.90
N GLU A 271 30.07 -10.42 20.74
CA GLU A 271 29.92 -10.53 22.21
C GLU A 271 28.72 -9.75 22.75
N MET A 272 28.23 -8.75 22.00
CA MET A 272 27.00 -8.00 22.29
C MET A 272 25.77 -8.92 22.31
N PHE A 273 25.74 -9.99 21.52
CA PHE A 273 24.65 -10.96 21.49
C PHE A 273 24.35 -11.62 22.84
N LYS A 274 25.33 -11.65 23.76
CA LYS A 274 25.12 -12.14 25.14
C LYS A 274 24.37 -11.14 26.03
N LYS A 275 24.31 -9.85 25.64
CA LYS A 275 23.79 -8.75 26.46
C LYS A 275 22.38 -8.30 26.04
N VAL A 276 21.92 -8.65 24.84
CA VAL A 276 20.56 -8.33 24.36
C VAL A 276 19.48 -9.10 25.13
N SER A 277 18.28 -8.53 25.21
CA SER A 277 17.10 -9.17 25.81
C SER A 277 16.61 -10.36 24.98
N GLU A 278 15.77 -11.23 25.57
CA GLU A 278 15.13 -12.33 24.82
C GLU A 278 14.31 -11.84 23.62
N LEU A 279 13.71 -10.66 23.74
CA LEU A 279 12.80 -10.12 22.74
C LEU A 279 13.55 -9.46 21.57
N GLU A 280 14.65 -8.77 21.85
CA GLU A 280 15.59 -8.29 20.82
C GLU A 280 16.21 -9.49 20.09
N LEU A 281 16.63 -10.52 20.84
CA LEU A 281 17.13 -11.77 20.28
C LEU A 281 16.10 -12.42 19.34
N SER A 282 14.86 -12.59 19.81
CA SER A 282 13.78 -13.15 19.00
C SER A 282 13.54 -12.30 17.74
N SER A 283 13.59 -10.97 17.84
CA SER A 283 13.39 -10.07 16.70
C SER A 283 14.50 -10.16 15.65
N VAL A 284 15.77 -10.26 16.09
CA VAL A 284 16.92 -10.48 15.20
C VAL A 284 16.81 -11.83 14.49
N LEU A 285 16.52 -12.90 15.24
CA LEU A 285 16.36 -14.24 14.67
C LEU A 285 15.18 -14.30 13.69
N ARG A 286 14.06 -13.65 14.02
CA ARG A 286 12.91 -13.51 13.13
C ARG A 286 13.32 -12.85 11.82
N ASP A 287 13.89 -11.64 11.90
CA ASP A 287 14.21 -10.85 10.71
C ASP A 287 15.33 -11.49 9.87
N LEU A 288 16.27 -12.19 10.52
CA LEU A 288 17.29 -12.98 9.83
C LEU A 288 16.66 -14.18 9.11
N GLY A 289 15.76 -14.90 9.77
CA GLY A 289 15.02 -16.00 9.20
C GLY A 289 14.14 -15.58 8.02
N ILE A 290 13.46 -14.43 8.13
CA ILE A 290 12.71 -13.79 7.03
C ILE A 290 13.66 -13.48 5.86
N SER A 291 14.82 -12.89 6.13
CA SER A 291 15.76 -12.50 5.08
C SER A 291 16.31 -13.70 4.31
N TYR A 292 16.69 -14.77 5.01
CA TYR A 292 17.07 -16.05 4.39
C TYR A 292 15.90 -16.65 3.59
N HIS A 293 14.69 -16.65 4.15
CA HIS A 293 13.51 -17.21 3.51
C HIS A 293 13.19 -16.50 2.19
N ILE A 294 13.20 -15.16 2.17
CA ILE A 294 12.93 -14.38 0.96
C ILE A 294 14.03 -14.61 -0.08
N LYS A 295 15.31 -14.54 0.34
CA LYS A 295 16.46 -14.74 -0.57
C LYS A 295 16.45 -16.12 -1.24
N HIS A 296 16.11 -17.17 -0.50
CA HIS A 296 16.16 -18.55 -0.98
C HIS A 296 14.79 -19.14 -1.32
N LYS A 297 13.77 -18.29 -1.53
CA LYS A 297 12.38 -18.70 -1.76
C LYS A 297 12.19 -19.70 -2.91
N SER A 298 13.00 -19.60 -3.97
CA SER A 298 12.97 -20.48 -5.14
C SER A 298 13.48 -21.90 -4.87
N GLN A 299 14.18 -22.11 -3.74
CA GLN A 299 14.76 -23.39 -3.34
C GLN A 299 14.34 -23.74 -1.91
N PRO A 300 13.06 -24.10 -1.69
CA PRO A 300 12.47 -24.29 -0.35
C PRO A 300 13.03 -25.50 0.42
N THR A 301 13.89 -26.29 -0.20
CA THR A 301 14.58 -27.45 0.39
C THR A 301 16.09 -27.23 0.56
N SER A 302 16.63 -26.07 0.16
CA SER A 302 18.06 -25.76 0.30
C SER A 302 18.45 -25.60 1.77
N ASP A 303 19.70 -25.93 2.11
CA ASP A 303 20.22 -25.77 3.47
C ASP A 303 20.10 -24.34 3.98
N SER A 304 20.25 -23.34 3.10
CA SER A 304 20.08 -21.92 3.46
C SER A 304 18.63 -21.56 3.76
N PHE A 305 17.66 -22.14 3.05
CA PHE A 305 16.25 -21.96 3.35
C PHE A 305 15.87 -22.63 4.68
N ILE A 306 16.35 -23.85 4.91
CA ILE A 306 16.14 -24.58 6.18
C ILE A 306 16.77 -23.84 7.35
N LYS A 307 17.97 -23.29 7.17
CA LYS A 307 18.63 -22.45 8.18
C LYS A 307 17.78 -21.23 8.54
N GLY A 308 17.21 -20.54 7.54
CA GLY A 308 16.26 -19.44 7.79
C GLY A 308 15.02 -19.89 8.56
N GLN A 309 14.47 -21.06 8.22
CA GLN A 309 13.36 -21.66 8.95
C GLN A 309 13.73 -22.00 10.41
N ASP A 310 14.94 -22.48 10.67
CA ASP A 310 15.40 -22.82 12.02
C ASP A 310 15.55 -21.58 12.89
N TYR A 311 16.04 -20.46 12.34
CA TYR A 311 16.00 -19.16 13.04
C TYR A 311 14.58 -18.73 13.39
N LEU A 312 13.61 -18.93 12.50
CA LEU A 312 12.20 -18.65 12.80
C LEU A 312 11.63 -19.57 13.89
N LYS A 313 12.00 -20.87 13.89
CA LYS A 313 11.61 -21.81 14.95
C LYS A 313 12.18 -21.39 16.31
N GLU A 314 13.43 -20.94 16.34
CA GLU A 314 14.06 -20.43 17.55
C GLU A 314 13.38 -19.12 18.01
N ALA A 315 13.10 -18.21 17.08
CA ALA A 315 12.42 -16.94 17.37
C ALA A 315 11.06 -17.15 18.05
N VAL A 316 10.22 -18.08 17.56
CA VAL A 316 8.90 -18.37 18.15
C VAL A 316 8.99 -19.16 19.46
N GLN A 317 10.08 -19.89 19.70
CA GLN A 317 10.33 -20.53 21.00
C GLN A 317 10.70 -19.49 22.06
N ILE A 318 11.48 -18.47 21.68
CA ILE A 318 11.90 -17.38 22.57
C ILE A 318 10.75 -16.41 22.82
N ASN A 319 10.02 -16.02 21.76
CA ASN A 319 8.84 -15.17 21.86
C ASN A 319 7.62 -15.81 21.17
N PRO A 320 6.81 -16.58 21.92
CA PRO A 320 5.57 -17.16 21.39
C PRO A 320 4.51 -16.13 21.00
N PHE A 321 4.65 -14.86 21.39
CA PHE A 321 3.74 -13.77 21.05
C PHE A 321 4.20 -12.96 19.84
N ASP A 322 5.23 -13.41 19.13
CA ASP A 322 5.63 -12.78 17.88
C ASP A 322 4.77 -13.32 16.73
N TYR A 323 3.67 -12.63 16.45
CA TYR A 323 2.76 -13.04 15.37
C TYR A 323 3.45 -12.98 14.00
N ASN A 324 4.42 -12.08 13.80
CA ASN A 324 5.18 -11.98 12.56
C ASN A 324 6.09 -13.20 12.39
N ALA A 325 6.80 -13.62 13.43
CA ALA A 325 7.62 -14.83 13.40
C ALA A 325 6.79 -16.09 13.12
N TRP A 326 5.64 -16.24 13.78
CA TRP A 326 4.70 -17.34 13.49
C TRP A 326 4.19 -17.30 12.06
N SER A 327 3.84 -16.12 11.56
CA SER A 327 3.34 -15.93 10.19
C SER A 327 4.40 -16.28 9.14
N SER A 328 5.63 -15.80 9.34
CA SER A 328 6.76 -16.10 8.47
C SER A 328 7.14 -17.57 8.51
N LEU A 329 7.12 -18.20 9.70
CA LEU A 329 7.33 -19.65 9.84
C LEU A 329 6.27 -20.44 9.08
N GLY A 330 5.00 -20.05 9.18
CA GLY A 330 3.90 -20.61 8.39
C GLY A 330 4.11 -20.44 6.88
N GLY A 331 4.63 -19.29 6.46
CA GLY A 331 5.06 -19.02 5.07
C GLY A 331 6.13 -20.00 4.58
N THR A 332 7.11 -20.32 5.43
CA THR A 332 8.15 -21.31 5.08
C THR A 332 7.58 -22.71 4.85
N TYR A 333 6.69 -23.18 5.73
CA TYR A 333 6.05 -24.50 5.58
C TYR A 333 5.09 -24.52 4.38
N LYS A 334 4.39 -23.41 4.11
CA LYS A 334 3.54 -23.27 2.93
C LYS A 334 4.35 -23.43 1.64
N ASN A 335 5.55 -22.85 1.55
CA ASN A 335 6.42 -22.98 0.38
C ASN A 335 7.03 -24.38 0.23
N GLN A 336 7.00 -25.20 1.29
CA GLN A 336 7.37 -26.62 1.28
C GLN A 336 6.15 -27.54 1.09
N ASP A 337 4.99 -26.98 0.76
CA ASP A 337 3.69 -27.68 0.67
C ASP A 337 3.27 -28.43 1.96
N ASN A 338 3.89 -28.11 3.10
CA ASN A 338 3.53 -28.67 4.40
C ASN A 338 2.38 -27.86 5.04
N TYR A 339 1.20 -27.97 4.44
CA TYR A 339 0.04 -27.15 4.79
C TYR A 339 -0.46 -27.37 6.23
N ASN A 340 -0.28 -28.56 6.80
CA ASN A 340 -0.68 -28.82 8.19
C ASN A 340 0.13 -27.98 9.17
N LYS A 341 1.47 -28.00 9.05
CA LYS A 341 2.34 -27.17 9.89
C LYS A 341 2.14 -25.68 9.61
N ALA A 342 1.89 -25.30 8.35
CA ALA A 342 1.58 -23.92 8.01
C ALA A 342 0.31 -23.42 8.70
N LEU A 343 -0.77 -24.21 8.67
CA LEU A 343 -2.03 -23.92 9.36
C LEU A 343 -1.83 -23.77 10.86
N ASP A 344 -1.05 -24.66 11.50
CA ASP A 344 -0.76 -24.55 12.93
C ASP A 344 -0.03 -23.24 13.26
N CYS A 345 0.97 -22.86 12.45
CA CYS A 345 1.69 -21.60 12.62
C CYS A 345 0.78 -20.38 12.44
N TYR A 346 -0.04 -20.34 11.38
CA TYR A 346 -0.98 -19.24 11.18
C TYR A 346 -2.03 -19.17 12.29
N LYS A 347 -2.51 -20.31 12.82
CA LYS A 347 -3.38 -20.32 14.01
C LYS A 347 -2.71 -19.70 15.22
N GLN A 348 -1.42 -19.97 15.47
CA GLN A 348 -0.70 -19.31 16.57
C GLN A 348 -0.57 -17.81 16.32
N ALA A 349 -0.22 -17.37 15.10
CA ALA A 349 -0.16 -15.96 14.75
C ALA A 349 -1.52 -15.25 14.99
N LEU A 350 -2.63 -15.87 14.58
CA LEU A 350 -3.97 -15.32 14.72
C LEU A 350 -4.51 -15.33 16.16
N LYS A 351 -3.97 -16.18 17.05
CA LYS A 351 -4.27 -16.06 18.49
C LYS A 351 -3.70 -14.79 19.09
N VAL A 352 -2.53 -14.37 18.61
CA VAL A 352 -1.82 -13.17 19.07
C VAL A 352 -2.41 -11.92 18.42
N ASN A 353 -2.56 -11.94 17.09
CA ASN A 353 -3.13 -10.84 16.32
C ASN A 353 -4.26 -11.35 15.40
N PRO A 354 -5.51 -11.39 15.90
CA PRO A 354 -6.63 -11.97 15.16
C PRO A 354 -7.00 -11.22 13.86
N GLY A 355 -6.61 -9.96 13.71
CA GLY A 355 -6.95 -9.13 12.56
C GLY A 355 -5.81 -8.97 11.55
N ASP A 356 -4.71 -9.72 11.68
CA ASP A 356 -3.58 -9.54 10.76
C ASP A 356 -3.91 -10.14 9.37
N PRO A 357 -3.87 -9.33 8.28
CA PRO A 357 -4.28 -9.77 6.95
C PRO A 357 -3.50 -10.95 6.40
N TYR A 358 -2.18 -10.96 6.62
CA TYR A 358 -1.29 -11.94 6.00
C TYR A 358 -1.54 -13.37 6.51
N PRO A 359 -1.47 -13.68 7.83
CA PRO A 359 -1.78 -15.01 8.32
C PRO A 359 -3.26 -15.37 8.15
N LEU A 360 -4.19 -14.39 8.22
CA LEU A 360 -5.62 -14.67 8.06
C LEU A 360 -5.97 -15.15 6.65
N GLY A 361 -5.52 -14.41 5.62
CA GLY A 361 -5.76 -14.78 4.23
C GLY A 361 -5.17 -16.16 3.90
N ASN A 362 -3.93 -16.42 4.32
CA ASN A 362 -3.29 -17.71 4.13
C ASN A 362 -3.98 -18.84 4.91
N TYR A 363 -4.39 -18.59 6.16
CA TYR A 363 -5.13 -19.55 6.97
C TYR A 363 -6.44 -19.96 6.32
N LEU A 364 -7.27 -18.97 5.93
CA LEU A 364 -8.57 -19.21 5.30
C LEU A 364 -8.43 -19.97 3.98
N VAL A 365 -7.50 -19.56 3.12
CA VAL A 365 -7.27 -20.25 1.84
C VAL A 365 -6.86 -21.70 2.07
N LEU A 366 -5.91 -21.97 2.96
CA LEU A 366 -5.42 -23.33 3.20
C LEU A 366 -6.46 -24.22 3.89
N ILE A 367 -7.19 -23.72 4.89
CA ILE A 367 -8.18 -24.54 5.61
C ILE A 367 -9.36 -24.88 4.70
N ILE A 368 -9.80 -23.93 3.87
CA ILE A 368 -10.86 -24.16 2.88
C ILE A 368 -10.38 -25.13 1.81
N GLN A 369 -9.15 -24.98 1.31
CA GLN A 369 -8.57 -25.92 0.36
C GLN A 369 -8.57 -27.36 0.91
N GLN A 370 -8.26 -27.55 2.19
CA GLN A 370 -8.22 -28.88 2.82
C GLN A 370 -9.61 -29.45 3.13
N THR A 371 -10.57 -28.60 3.53
CA THR A 371 -11.88 -29.05 4.06
C THR A 371 -13.01 -28.98 3.04
N GLY A 372 -12.91 -28.11 2.03
CA GLY A 372 -14.03 -27.75 1.15
C GLY A 372 -15.19 -27.03 1.86
N ASP A 373 -14.98 -26.58 3.10
CA ASP A 373 -16.00 -25.97 3.97
C ASP A 373 -15.89 -24.42 3.95
N PRO A 374 -16.77 -23.71 3.22
CA PRO A 374 -16.76 -22.25 3.20
C PRO A 374 -17.22 -21.62 4.53
N SER A 375 -17.82 -22.36 5.46
CA SER A 375 -18.26 -21.81 6.75
C SER A 375 -17.09 -21.33 7.62
N HIS A 376 -15.85 -21.69 7.27
CA HIS A 376 -14.66 -21.06 7.83
C HIS A 376 -14.62 -19.54 7.63
N VAL A 377 -15.19 -19.02 6.53
CA VAL A 377 -15.34 -17.57 6.33
C VAL A 377 -16.27 -16.97 7.39
N GLU A 378 -17.46 -17.53 7.55
CA GLU A 378 -18.47 -17.05 8.51
C GLU A 378 -17.93 -17.09 9.95
N ARG A 379 -17.23 -18.16 10.33
CA ARG A 379 -16.60 -18.31 11.66
C ARG A 379 -15.51 -17.27 11.94
N ASN A 380 -14.96 -16.62 10.90
CA ASN A 380 -13.89 -15.63 11.01
C ASN A 380 -14.32 -14.24 10.51
N HIS A 381 -15.63 -13.99 10.39
CA HIS A 381 -16.17 -12.74 9.82
C HIS A 381 -15.59 -11.47 10.49
N ASP A 382 -15.56 -11.41 11.82
CA ASP A 382 -15.04 -10.25 12.55
C ASP A 382 -13.53 -10.03 12.33
N MET A 383 -12.77 -11.12 12.19
CA MET A 383 -11.35 -11.07 11.88
C MET A 383 -11.11 -10.54 10.47
N ILE A 384 -11.95 -10.94 9.50
CA ILE A 384 -11.91 -10.45 8.12
C ILE A 384 -12.19 -8.95 8.07
N LEU A 385 -13.19 -8.46 8.81
CA LEU A 385 -13.48 -7.02 8.86
C LEU A 385 -12.32 -6.21 9.43
N LYS A 386 -11.67 -6.70 10.50
CA LYS A 386 -10.46 -6.08 11.07
C LYS A 386 -9.29 -6.07 10.10
N ALA A 387 -9.11 -7.16 9.34
CA ALA A 387 -8.07 -7.24 8.33
C ALA A 387 -8.29 -6.26 7.17
N ILE A 388 -9.54 -6.09 6.72
CA ILE A 388 -9.91 -5.08 5.72
C ILE A 388 -9.58 -3.68 6.26
N GLU A 389 -10.01 -3.35 7.48
CA GLU A 389 -9.73 -2.05 8.09
C GLU A 389 -8.22 -1.75 8.16
N LYS A 390 -7.42 -2.75 8.57
CA LYS A 390 -5.96 -2.62 8.61
C LYS A 390 -5.36 -2.38 7.22
N ARG A 391 -5.78 -3.15 6.20
CA ARG A 391 -5.30 -2.94 4.81
C ARG A 391 -5.75 -1.59 4.26
N SER A 392 -6.96 -1.13 4.56
CA SER A 392 -7.44 0.20 4.12
C SER A 392 -6.55 1.33 4.66
N ARG A 393 -6.19 1.28 5.96
CA ARG A 393 -5.24 2.25 6.54
C ARG A 393 -3.85 2.18 5.89
N GLN A 394 -3.39 1.00 5.50
CA GLN A 394 -2.11 0.85 4.79
C GLN A 394 -2.18 1.42 3.37
N ILE A 395 -3.31 1.27 2.67
CA ILE A 395 -3.53 1.85 1.34
C ILE A 395 -3.53 3.38 1.40
N GLU A 396 -4.14 4.00 2.42
CA GLU A 396 -4.14 5.46 2.62
C GLU A 396 -2.72 6.05 2.67
N VAL A 397 -1.72 5.24 3.04
CA VAL A 397 -0.31 5.63 3.11
C VAL A 397 0.57 4.85 2.12
N MET A 398 -0.03 4.16 1.14
CA MET A 398 0.66 3.43 0.06
C MET A 398 1.65 2.34 0.52
N VAL A 399 1.32 1.62 1.60
CA VAL A 399 2.13 0.53 2.16
C VAL A 399 1.62 -0.85 1.73
N ASP A 400 2.54 -1.81 1.58
CA ASP A 400 2.27 -3.20 1.20
C ASP A 400 1.56 -3.36 -0.16
N MET A 401 1.85 -2.47 -1.10
CA MET A 401 1.30 -2.53 -2.47
C MET A 401 2.05 -3.58 -3.30
N PRO A 402 1.37 -4.38 -4.15
CA PRO A 402 -0.08 -4.45 -4.40
C PRO A 402 -0.85 -5.39 -3.45
N TRP A 403 -0.17 -6.04 -2.50
CA TRP A 403 -0.75 -7.07 -1.63
C TRP A 403 -1.93 -6.58 -0.81
N ALA A 404 -1.90 -5.33 -0.33
CA ALA A 404 -3.02 -4.74 0.40
C ALA A 404 -4.31 -4.76 -0.43
N PHE A 405 -4.24 -4.43 -1.72
CA PHE A 405 -5.39 -4.50 -2.63
C PHE A 405 -5.83 -5.94 -2.89
N PHE A 406 -4.90 -6.87 -3.14
CA PHE A 406 -5.24 -8.27 -3.35
C PHE A 406 -5.87 -8.94 -2.12
N ASP A 407 -5.38 -8.61 -0.92
CA ASP A 407 -5.92 -9.12 0.33
C ASP A 407 -7.35 -8.61 0.56
N ILE A 408 -7.61 -7.30 0.37
CA ILE A 408 -8.99 -6.78 0.45
C ILE A 408 -9.87 -7.41 -0.63
N GLY A 409 -9.37 -7.56 -1.86
CA GLY A 409 -10.10 -8.23 -2.94
C GLY A 409 -10.52 -9.65 -2.56
N LEU A 410 -9.60 -10.43 -1.99
CA LEU A 410 -9.87 -11.78 -1.49
C LEU A 410 -10.89 -11.79 -0.33
N PHE A 411 -10.75 -10.89 0.64
CA PHE A 411 -11.66 -10.81 1.77
C PHE A 411 -13.07 -10.37 1.34
N LYS A 412 -13.19 -9.40 0.44
CA LYS A 412 -14.47 -8.98 -0.14
C LYS A 412 -15.10 -10.09 -0.97
N LEU A 413 -14.30 -10.88 -1.69
CA LEU A 413 -14.75 -12.08 -2.40
C LEU A 413 -15.33 -13.11 -1.42
N PHE A 414 -14.65 -13.38 -0.30
CA PHE A 414 -15.15 -14.27 0.75
C PHE A 414 -16.47 -13.77 1.36
N LEU A 415 -16.61 -12.47 1.60
CA LEU A 415 -17.84 -11.86 2.12
C LEU A 415 -18.97 -11.78 1.08
N GLY A 416 -18.72 -12.12 -0.19
CA GLY A 416 -19.71 -12.04 -1.26
C GLY A 416 -19.95 -10.62 -1.78
N ASN A 417 -19.10 -9.65 -1.42
CA ASN A 417 -19.13 -8.27 -1.91
C ASN A 417 -18.46 -8.18 -3.29
N VAL A 418 -19.11 -8.76 -4.31
CA VAL A 418 -18.52 -8.96 -5.64
C VAL A 418 -18.01 -7.67 -6.27
N SER A 419 -18.82 -6.61 -6.33
CA SER A 419 -18.42 -5.36 -7.01
C SER A 419 -17.14 -4.76 -6.42
N GLU A 420 -17.05 -4.71 -5.08
CA GLU A 420 -15.85 -4.22 -4.40
C GLU A 420 -14.66 -5.16 -4.65
N ALA A 421 -14.86 -6.48 -4.56
CA ALA A 421 -13.81 -7.45 -4.79
C ALA A 421 -13.14 -7.25 -6.18
N LEU A 422 -13.95 -7.11 -7.23
CA LEU A 422 -13.45 -6.89 -8.59
C LEU A 422 -12.64 -5.59 -8.71
N ASP A 423 -13.13 -4.50 -8.11
CA ASP A 423 -12.42 -3.21 -8.08
C ASP A 423 -11.05 -3.33 -7.40
N TYR A 424 -11.00 -4.00 -6.25
CA TYR A 424 -9.76 -4.23 -5.51
C TYR A 424 -8.77 -5.14 -6.26
N TYR A 425 -9.26 -6.17 -6.98
CA TYR A 425 -8.40 -6.97 -7.85
C TYR A 425 -7.81 -6.16 -9.01
N LEU A 426 -8.61 -5.29 -9.66
CA LEU A 426 -8.12 -4.40 -10.71
C LEU A 426 -7.05 -3.43 -10.15
N LYS A 427 -7.32 -2.81 -8.99
CA LYS A 427 -6.33 -1.97 -8.30
C LYS A 427 -5.05 -2.75 -7.98
N GLY A 428 -5.15 -3.98 -7.50
CA GLY A 428 -3.99 -4.85 -7.27
C GLY A 428 -3.19 -5.11 -8.54
N ILE A 429 -3.85 -5.39 -9.67
CA ILE A 429 -3.18 -5.58 -10.98
C ILE A 429 -2.45 -4.31 -11.39
N ARG A 430 -3.10 -3.14 -11.32
CA ARG A 430 -2.50 -1.86 -11.68
C ARG A 430 -1.24 -1.54 -10.87
N TYR A 431 -1.28 -1.81 -9.57
CA TYR A 431 -0.17 -1.55 -8.66
C TYR A 431 0.86 -2.69 -8.60
N SER A 432 0.70 -3.73 -9.43
CA SER A 432 1.71 -4.78 -9.56
C SER A 432 2.86 -4.28 -10.43
N PRO A 433 4.08 -4.12 -9.89
CA PRO A 433 5.26 -3.79 -10.71
C PRO A 433 5.73 -4.96 -11.58
N ASP A 434 5.38 -6.20 -11.21
CA ASP A 434 5.73 -7.40 -11.96
C ASP A 434 4.59 -8.42 -11.94
N ILE A 435 4.48 -9.14 -13.06
CA ILE A 435 3.53 -10.22 -13.34
C ILE A 435 3.52 -11.31 -12.26
N TRP A 436 4.68 -11.65 -11.67
CA TRP A 436 4.73 -12.75 -10.68
C TRP A 436 3.83 -12.49 -9.47
N MET A 437 3.52 -11.22 -9.17
CA MET A 437 2.60 -10.86 -8.09
C MET A 437 1.16 -11.23 -8.47
N ILE A 438 0.75 -10.96 -9.70
CA ILE A 438 -0.55 -11.37 -10.24
C ILE A 438 -0.63 -12.90 -10.32
N GLU A 439 0.42 -13.58 -10.78
CA GLU A 439 0.51 -15.05 -10.80
C GLU A 439 0.38 -15.65 -9.39
N THR A 440 1.00 -15.03 -8.39
CA THR A 440 0.88 -15.46 -6.99
C THR A 440 -0.55 -15.33 -6.48
N THR A 441 -1.24 -14.23 -6.81
CA THR A 441 -2.65 -14.03 -6.48
C THR A 441 -3.55 -15.05 -7.21
N LEU A 442 -3.31 -15.30 -8.49
CA LEU A 442 -4.01 -16.32 -9.28
C LEU A 442 -3.81 -17.72 -8.69
N ASN A 443 -2.59 -18.07 -8.29
CA ASN A 443 -2.30 -19.35 -7.64
C ASN A 443 -2.98 -19.48 -6.29
N THR A 444 -3.06 -18.40 -5.51
CA THR A 444 -3.82 -18.35 -4.25
C THR A 444 -5.31 -18.59 -4.50
N LEU A 445 -5.91 -17.92 -5.51
CA LEU A 445 -7.29 -18.13 -5.89
C LEU A 445 -7.55 -19.58 -6.35
N ASN A 446 -6.65 -20.16 -7.15
CA ASN A 446 -6.79 -21.54 -7.64
C ASN A 446 -6.83 -22.60 -6.54
N LYS A 447 -6.26 -22.33 -5.35
CA LYS A 447 -6.39 -23.22 -4.18
C LYS A 447 -7.83 -23.31 -3.67
N LEU A 448 -8.66 -22.31 -3.95
CA LEU A 448 -10.08 -22.26 -3.59
C LEU A 448 -11.00 -22.91 -4.63
N ARG A 449 -10.45 -23.50 -5.71
CA ARG A 449 -11.26 -24.12 -6.78
C ARG A 449 -12.23 -25.19 -6.27
N ILE A 450 -11.91 -25.86 -5.16
CA ILE A 450 -12.79 -26.84 -4.51
C ILE A 450 -14.14 -26.26 -4.05
N ILE A 451 -14.23 -24.94 -3.86
CA ILE A 451 -15.47 -24.24 -3.51
C ILE A 451 -15.89 -23.22 -4.58
N GLU A 452 -15.46 -23.38 -5.84
CA GLU A 452 -15.74 -22.41 -6.91
C GLU A 452 -17.23 -22.12 -7.10
N ASP A 453 -18.09 -23.14 -7.02
CA ASP A 453 -19.55 -23.00 -7.13
C ASP A 453 -20.18 -22.20 -5.97
N LYS A 454 -19.46 -22.07 -4.85
CA LYS A 454 -19.91 -21.37 -3.64
C LYS A 454 -19.35 -19.95 -3.53
N LEU A 455 -18.27 -19.65 -4.26
CA LEU A 455 -17.67 -18.31 -4.32
C LEU A 455 -18.24 -17.54 -5.51
N LYS A 456 -19.12 -16.58 -5.23
CA LYS A 456 -19.65 -15.68 -6.26
C LYS A 456 -18.51 -14.98 -6.99
N ALA A 457 -18.54 -14.98 -8.32
CA ALA A 457 -17.53 -14.37 -9.19
C ALA A 457 -16.13 -15.00 -9.15
N PHE A 458 -15.96 -16.24 -8.66
CA PHE A 458 -14.67 -16.95 -8.69
C PHE A 458 -14.03 -16.98 -10.08
N ASN A 459 -14.78 -17.44 -11.10
CA ASN A 459 -14.31 -17.51 -12.48
C ASN A 459 -14.01 -16.12 -13.06
N ILE A 460 -14.84 -15.12 -12.72
CA ILE A 460 -14.68 -13.73 -13.17
C ILE A 460 -13.34 -13.16 -12.66
N VAL A 461 -13.04 -13.30 -11.36
CA VAL A 461 -11.77 -12.85 -10.79
C VAL A 461 -10.60 -13.57 -11.46
N ARG A 462 -10.72 -14.88 -11.71
CA ARG A 462 -9.68 -15.66 -12.38
C ARG A 462 -9.39 -15.14 -13.79
N GLN A 463 -10.44 -14.86 -14.58
CA GLN A 463 -10.33 -14.28 -15.92
C GLN A 463 -9.67 -12.89 -15.89
N ILE A 464 -10.04 -12.03 -14.94
CA ILE A 464 -9.43 -10.70 -14.79
C ILE A 464 -7.94 -10.79 -14.45
N LEU A 465 -7.55 -11.71 -13.58
CA LEU A 465 -6.13 -11.94 -13.25
C LEU A 465 -5.35 -12.46 -14.47
N LEU A 466 -5.93 -13.37 -15.26
CA LEU A 466 -5.30 -13.88 -16.49
C LEU A 466 -5.15 -12.78 -17.55
N LEU A 467 -6.18 -11.95 -17.77
CA LEU A 467 -6.09 -10.77 -18.64
C LEU A 467 -5.07 -9.76 -18.11
N GLY A 468 -5.04 -9.54 -16.79
CA GLY A 468 -4.05 -8.69 -16.13
C GLY A 468 -2.61 -9.15 -16.36
N ILE A 469 -2.35 -10.46 -16.39
CA ILE A 469 -1.04 -11.01 -16.77
C ILE A 469 -0.74 -10.69 -18.24
N LEU A 470 -1.68 -10.94 -19.15
CA LEU A 470 -1.47 -10.82 -20.60
C LEU A 470 -1.35 -9.37 -21.08
N PHE A 471 -2.00 -8.42 -20.39
CA PHE A 471 -1.92 -7.00 -20.68
C PHE A 471 -0.89 -6.25 -19.83
N HIS A 472 -0.18 -6.93 -18.93
CA HIS A 472 0.83 -6.29 -18.10
C HIS A 472 1.95 -5.67 -18.96
N PRO A 473 2.44 -4.43 -18.67
CA PRO A 473 3.47 -3.78 -19.48
C PRO A 473 4.74 -4.62 -19.69
N ASN A 474 5.17 -5.33 -18.64
CA ASN A 474 6.37 -6.17 -18.66
C ASN A 474 6.15 -7.57 -19.27
N ILE A 475 5.02 -7.84 -19.94
CA ILE A 475 4.74 -9.18 -20.53
C ILE A 475 5.76 -9.57 -21.60
N LYS A 476 6.33 -8.59 -22.31
CA LYS A 476 7.37 -8.80 -23.33
C LYS A 476 8.67 -9.36 -22.76
N GLU A 477 8.89 -9.23 -21.45
CA GLU A 477 10.08 -9.75 -20.76
C GLU A 477 9.90 -11.19 -20.27
N LYS A 478 8.70 -11.77 -20.42
CA LYS A 478 8.40 -13.15 -20.01
C LYS A 478 8.58 -14.14 -21.16
N THR A 479 8.64 -15.42 -20.79
CA THR A 479 8.80 -16.51 -21.77
C THR A 479 7.48 -16.80 -22.50
N ASP A 480 7.58 -17.27 -23.75
CA ASP A 480 6.43 -17.76 -24.53
C ASP A 480 5.57 -18.77 -23.76
N LYS A 481 6.18 -19.48 -22.80
CA LYS A 481 5.49 -20.41 -21.90
C LYS A 481 4.44 -19.73 -21.01
N VAL A 482 4.77 -18.60 -20.37
CA VAL A 482 3.81 -17.88 -19.50
C VAL A 482 2.64 -17.36 -20.32
N ILE A 483 2.93 -16.78 -21.49
CA ILE A 483 1.91 -16.26 -22.41
C ILE A 483 1.00 -17.39 -22.88
N SER A 484 1.58 -18.49 -23.37
CA SER A 484 0.81 -19.64 -23.85
C SER A 484 -0.01 -20.32 -22.76
N GLU A 485 0.53 -20.50 -21.54
CA GLU A 485 -0.21 -21.08 -20.42
C GLU A 485 -1.39 -20.21 -19.99
N SER A 486 -1.21 -18.90 -19.87
CA SER A 486 -2.28 -17.97 -19.53
C SER A 486 -3.35 -17.91 -20.63
N THR A 487 -2.92 -17.92 -21.89
CA THR A 487 -3.83 -17.96 -23.05
C THR A 487 -4.65 -19.26 -23.06
N VAL A 488 -4.02 -20.43 -22.91
CA VAL A 488 -4.72 -21.73 -22.89
C VAL A 488 -5.74 -21.80 -21.75
N LYS A 489 -5.44 -21.22 -20.58
CA LYS A 489 -6.39 -21.14 -19.46
C LYS A 489 -7.61 -20.29 -19.82
N LEU A 490 -7.41 -19.12 -20.42
CA LEU A 490 -8.53 -18.28 -20.89
C LEU A 490 -9.33 -18.98 -22.00
N ASP A 491 -8.68 -19.65 -22.94
CA ASP A 491 -9.35 -20.37 -24.05
C ASP A 491 -10.25 -21.50 -23.54
N ALA A 492 -9.92 -22.09 -22.39
CA ALA A 492 -10.75 -23.08 -21.72
C ALA A 492 -11.97 -22.45 -21.00
N GLU A 493 -11.95 -21.14 -20.74
CA GLU A 493 -12.93 -20.43 -19.93
C GLU A 493 -13.84 -19.50 -20.74
N ILE A 494 -13.35 -19.01 -21.89
CA ILE A 494 -14.04 -18.04 -22.74
C ILE A 494 -14.07 -18.58 -24.17
N GLU A 495 -15.27 -18.74 -24.71
CA GLU A 495 -15.48 -19.14 -26.09
C GLU A 495 -15.07 -18.00 -27.04
N LEU A 496 -14.07 -18.24 -27.89
CA LEU A 496 -13.66 -17.27 -28.91
C LEU A 496 -14.77 -17.07 -29.94
N LYS A 497 -15.12 -15.80 -30.20
CA LYS A 497 -15.92 -15.42 -31.37
C LYS A 497 -14.98 -14.82 -32.40
N GLU A 498 -14.96 -15.36 -33.62
CA GLU A 498 -14.17 -14.78 -34.72
C GLU A 498 -14.61 -13.34 -34.97
N THR A 499 -13.84 -12.40 -34.42
CA THR A 499 -14.14 -10.97 -34.45
C THR A 499 -12.95 -10.27 -35.07
N LYS A 500 -13.18 -9.58 -36.19
CA LYS A 500 -12.17 -8.71 -36.81
C LYS A 500 -12.39 -7.30 -36.31
N PHE A 501 -11.36 -6.68 -35.74
CA PHE A 501 -11.35 -5.29 -35.34
C PHE A 501 -10.59 -4.45 -36.36
N ASP A 502 -11.07 -3.22 -36.59
CA ASP A 502 -10.37 -2.22 -37.38
C ASP A 502 -9.20 -1.60 -36.58
N GLU A 503 -8.33 -0.82 -37.21
CA GLU A 503 -7.16 -0.21 -36.54
C GLU A 503 -7.54 0.76 -35.41
N SER A 504 -8.66 1.47 -35.54
CA SER A 504 -9.18 2.39 -34.52
C SER A 504 -10.35 1.75 -33.78
N ILE A 505 -10.21 1.60 -32.46
CA ILE A 505 -11.18 0.89 -31.62
C ILE A 505 -11.62 1.78 -30.47
N VAL A 506 -12.93 1.93 -30.31
CA VAL A 506 -13.54 2.72 -29.24
C VAL A 506 -14.54 1.87 -28.47
N ILE A 507 -14.39 1.79 -27.16
CA ILE A 507 -15.40 1.25 -26.24
C ILE A 507 -16.24 2.42 -25.75
N ILE A 508 -17.56 2.31 -25.81
CA ILE A 508 -18.47 3.30 -25.21
C ILE A 508 -19.27 2.60 -24.12
N ALA A 509 -19.00 2.99 -22.87
CA ALA A 509 -19.54 2.36 -21.68
C ALA A 509 -20.36 3.36 -20.87
N GLY A 510 -21.53 2.95 -20.38
CA GLY A 510 -22.36 3.85 -19.59
C GLY A 510 -23.76 3.37 -19.23
N GLY A 511 -24.57 4.31 -18.72
CA GLY A 511 -25.87 4.02 -18.13
C GLY A 511 -26.95 3.61 -19.15
N THR A 512 -27.75 2.61 -18.78
CA THR A 512 -28.95 2.15 -19.53
C THR A 512 -30.23 2.26 -18.71
N ASP A 513 -30.16 2.94 -17.56
CA ASP A 513 -31.27 3.06 -16.62
C ASP A 513 -32.25 4.16 -17.07
N GLU A 514 -33.52 3.79 -17.28
CA GLU A 514 -34.57 4.70 -17.76
C GLU A 514 -34.70 5.97 -16.89
N ARG A 515 -34.35 5.91 -15.60
CA ARG A 515 -34.44 7.04 -14.68
C ARG A 515 -33.44 8.16 -14.99
N VAL A 516 -32.40 7.87 -15.76
CA VAL A 516 -31.37 8.83 -16.16
C VAL A 516 -31.38 9.15 -17.66
N GLU A 517 -32.37 8.65 -18.41
CA GLU A 517 -32.48 8.88 -19.86
C GLU A 517 -32.52 10.37 -20.23
N ARG A 518 -33.17 11.20 -19.39
CA ARG A 518 -33.21 12.66 -19.58
C ARG A 518 -31.83 13.32 -19.45
N ILE A 519 -30.93 12.74 -18.66
CA ILE A 519 -29.55 13.20 -18.55
C ILE A 519 -28.78 12.74 -19.80
N ILE A 520 -29.11 11.55 -20.31
CA ILE A 520 -28.52 10.98 -21.52
C ILE A 520 -28.81 11.80 -22.77
N ASP A 521 -30.01 12.35 -22.90
CA ASP A 521 -30.37 13.25 -23.99
C ASP A 521 -29.46 14.49 -24.08
N ASN A 522 -28.92 14.98 -22.96
CA ASN A 522 -28.09 16.19 -22.93
C ASN A 522 -26.74 16.05 -23.64
N PHE A 523 -26.24 14.83 -23.81
CA PHE A 523 -24.97 14.56 -24.47
C PHE A 523 -25.12 13.74 -25.75
N ARG A 524 -26.33 13.27 -26.06
CA ARG A 524 -26.63 12.46 -27.24
C ARG A 524 -26.19 13.10 -28.55
N ILE A 525 -26.56 14.37 -28.80
CA ILE A 525 -26.22 15.06 -30.06
C ILE A 525 -24.71 15.26 -30.17
N ASN A 526 -24.07 15.75 -29.10
CA ASN A 526 -22.62 15.98 -29.08
C ASN A 526 -21.84 14.68 -29.32
N LEU A 527 -22.28 13.58 -28.70
CA LEU A 527 -21.66 12.27 -28.92
C LEU A 527 -21.84 11.80 -30.36
N LEU A 528 -23.04 11.91 -30.93
CA LEU A 528 -23.29 11.53 -32.34
C LEU A 528 -22.42 12.34 -33.30
N ASP A 529 -22.37 13.66 -33.13
CA ASP A 529 -21.61 14.55 -34.02
C ASP A 529 -20.10 14.36 -33.88
N ALA A 530 -19.60 13.98 -32.69
CA ALA A 530 -18.19 13.69 -32.45
C ALA A 530 -17.65 12.49 -33.26
N PHE A 531 -18.52 11.61 -33.77
CA PHE A 531 -18.11 10.50 -34.62
C PHE A 531 -18.11 10.84 -36.12
N GLN A 532 -18.42 12.09 -36.49
CA GLN A 532 -18.34 12.52 -37.88
C GLN A 532 -16.91 12.36 -38.41
N GLY A 533 -16.75 11.54 -39.45
CA GLY A 533 -15.46 11.26 -40.08
C GLY A 533 -14.59 10.24 -39.36
N PHE A 534 -15.02 9.72 -38.20
CA PHE A 534 -14.37 8.59 -37.54
C PHE A 534 -14.52 7.32 -38.37
N LYS A 535 -13.43 6.54 -38.47
CA LYS A 535 -13.39 5.25 -39.15
C LYS A 535 -12.85 4.19 -38.20
N GLY A 536 -13.64 3.16 -37.91
CA GLY A 536 -13.20 2.09 -37.02
C GLY A 536 -14.32 1.31 -36.37
N THR A 537 -13.95 0.53 -35.36
CA THR A 537 -14.86 -0.33 -34.61
C THR A 537 -15.31 0.34 -33.31
N ILE A 538 -16.61 0.28 -33.02
CA ILE A 538 -17.17 0.69 -31.73
C ILE A 538 -17.72 -0.53 -30.99
N ILE A 539 -17.31 -0.71 -29.73
CA ILE A 539 -17.78 -1.77 -28.85
C ILE A 539 -18.79 -1.18 -27.85
N GLY A 540 -19.91 -1.87 -27.64
CA GLY A 540 -20.97 -1.44 -26.74
C GLY A 540 -21.88 -2.57 -26.25
N GLY A 541 -22.98 -2.20 -25.59
CA GLY A 541 -23.91 -3.16 -24.96
C GLY A 541 -24.98 -3.76 -25.86
N GLY A 542 -25.10 -3.37 -27.14
CA GLY A 542 -25.96 -4.05 -28.13
C GLY A 542 -27.48 -3.94 -27.95
N THR A 543 -27.96 -3.11 -27.02
CA THR A 543 -29.40 -2.90 -26.73
C THR A 543 -29.85 -1.51 -27.13
N LYS A 544 -31.18 -1.29 -27.19
CA LYS A 544 -31.76 0.03 -27.50
C LYS A 544 -31.78 1.01 -26.32
N ALA A 545 -31.35 0.59 -25.13
CA ALA A 545 -31.49 1.39 -23.91
C ALA A 545 -30.29 2.32 -23.67
N GLY A 546 -30.54 3.57 -23.29
CA GLY A 546 -29.53 4.54 -22.88
C GLY A 546 -28.33 4.64 -23.83
N ILE A 547 -27.12 4.59 -23.26
CA ILE A 547 -25.86 4.70 -24.02
C ILE A 547 -25.76 3.64 -25.13
N SER A 548 -26.18 2.40 -24.86
CA SER A 548 -26.16 1.33 -25.86
C SER A 548 -27.01 1.66 -27.09
N GLY A 549 -28.15 2.34 -26.88
CA GLY A 549 -29.03 2.78 -27.96
C GLY A 549 -28.41 3.90 -28.81
N ILE A 550 -27.65 4.82 -28.20
CA ILE A 550 -26.93 5.87 -28.93
C ILE A 550 -25.84 5.27 -29.83
N ILE A 551 -25.17 4.20 -29.39
CA ILE A 551 -24.19 3.49 -30.24
C ILE A 551 -24.87 2.92 -31.50
N GLY A 552 -26.08 2.38 -31.37
CA GLY A 552 -26.88 1.94 -32.52
C GLY A 552 -27.22 3.10 -33.48
N GLU A 553 -27.49 4.29 -32.96
CA GLU A 553 -27.69 5.50 -33.78
C GLU A 553 -26.43 5.97 -34.49
N ILE A 554 -25.26 5.86 -33.84
CA ILE A 554 -23.96 6.17 -34.47
C ILE A 554 -23.76 5.25 -35.68
N GLN A 555 -24.05 3.95 -35.56
CA GLN A 555 -23.97 3.00 -36.67
C GLN A 555 -24.91 3.35 -37.81
N GLU A 556 -26.16 3.67 -37.49
CA GLU A 556 -27.19 4.05 -38.47
C GLU A 556 -26.82 5.33 -39.23
N ARG A 557 -26.20 6.29 -38.55
CA ARG A 557 -25.76 7.56 -39.14
C ARG A 557 -24.50 7.43 -40.00
N TYR A 558 -23.59 6.52 -39.63
CA TYR A 558 -22.29 6.37 -40.30
C TYR A 558 -21.99 4.91 -40.74
N PRO A 559 -22.88 4.25 -41.51
CA PRO A 559 -22.83 2.81 -41.75
C PRO A 559 -21.63 2.33 -42.58
N ASN A 560 -21.00 3.24 -43.34
CA ASN A 560 -19.87 2.92 -44.22
C ASN A 560 -18.50 3.12 -43.57
N SER A 561 -18.42 3.86 -42.46
CA SER A 561 -17.16 4.18 -41.78
C SER A 561 -17.06 3.55 -40.40
N ILE A 562 -18.19 3.24 -39.77
CA ILE A 562 -18.25 2.69 -38.43
C ILE A 562 -18.81 1.28 -38.48
N ARG A 563 -18.19 0.40 -37.70
CA ARG A 563 -18.68 -0.96 -37.43
C ARG A 563 -18.90 -1.13 -35.93
N THR A 564 -20.13 -1.36 -35.52
CA THR A 564 -20.49 -1.56 -34.12
C THR A 564 -20.59 -3.04 -33.76
N ILE A 565 -20.08 -3.40 -32.58
CA ILE A 565 -20.15 -4.75 -32.03
C ILE A 565 -20.75 -4.67 -30.63
N GLY A 566 -21.92 -5.28 -30.46
CA GLY A 566 -22.63 -5.33 -29.18
C GLY A 566 -22.35 -6.64 -28.45
N TYR A 567 -21.93 -6.59 -27.19
CA TYR A 567 -21.78 -7.80 -26.36
C TYR A 567 -22.99 -7.92 -25.43
N VAL A 568 -23.69 -9.05 -25.50
CA VAL A 568 -24.94 -9.28 -24.76
C VAL A 568 -24.97 -10.69 -24.17
N PRO A 569 -25.62 -10.92 -23.01
CA PRO A 569 -25.77 -12.25 -22.45
C PRO A 569 -26.57 -13.16 -23.37
N SER A 570 -26.21 -14.45 -23.41
CA SER A 570 -26.96 -15.47 -24.16
C SER A 570 -28.43 -15.59 -23.74
N HIS A 571 -28.77 -15.25 -22.49
CA HIS A 571 -30.14 -15.09 -22.05
C HIS A 571 -30.49 -13.60 -21.88
N ILE A 572 -31.27 -13.07 -22.82
CA ILE A 572 -31.68 -11.66 -22.84
C ILE A 572 -32.96 -11.52 -22.00
N PRO A 573 -33.00 -10.61 -21.00
CA PRO A 573 -34.21 -10.36 -20.23
C PRO A 573 -35.38 -9.94 -21.13
N THR A 574 -36.60 -10.37 -20.80
CA THR A 574 -37.80 -10.17 -21.65
C THR A 574 -38.16 -8.72 -21.92
N HIS A 575 -37.73 -7.80 -21.06
CA HIS A 575 -37.97 -6.35 -21.19
C HIS A 575 -36.86 -5.62 -21.97
N VAL A 576 -35.78 -6.32 -22.34
CA VAL A 576 -34.65 -5.75 -23.06
C VAL A 576 -34.79 -6.03 -24.55
N GLU A 577 -34.80 -4.97 -25.36
CA GLU A 577 -34.78 -5.09 -26.82
C GLU A 577 -33.36 -4.94 -27.36
N LEU A 578 -32.91 -5.94 -28.15
CA LEU A 578 -31.68 -5.85 -28.91
C LEU A 578 -31.77 -4.78 -30.00
N ASP A 579 -30.68 -4.06 -30.22
CA ASP A 579 -30.62 -3.04 -31.25
C ASP A 579 -30.13 -3.62 -32.58
N LYS A 580 -31.05 -3.77 -33.53
CA LYS A 580 -30.77 -4.28 -34.89
C LYS A 580 -29.89 -3.36 -35.72
N ARG A 581 -29.65 -2.13 -35.28
CA ARG A 581 -28.76 -1.19 -35.98
C ARG A 581 -27.30 -1.58 -35.83
N TYR A 582 -26.93 -2.34 -34.80
CA TYR A 582 -25.55 -2.79 -34.63
C TYR A 582 -25.08 -3.66 -35.79
N SER A 583 -23.82 -3.52 -36.20
CA SER A 583 -23.27 -4.35 -37.28
C SER A 583 -23.15 -5.82 -36.89
N ALA A 584 -22.86 -6.10 -35.62
CA ALA A 584 -22.80 -7.45 -35.06
C ALA A 584 -23.23 -7.45 -33.59
N ILE A 585 -23.84 -8.56 -33.16
CA ILE A 585 -24.16 -8.85 -31.76
C ILE A 585 -23.48 -10.15 -31.38
N GLN A 586 -22.62 -10.11 -30.35
CA GLN A 586 -21.92 -11.24 -29.78
C GLN A 586 -22.60 -11.69 -28.49
N LEU A 587 -22.93 -12.99 -28.43
CA LEU A 587 -23.52 -13.59 -27.25
C LEU A 587 -22.43 -14.05 -26.29
N THR A 588 -22.56 -13.71 -25.02
CA THR A 588 -21.64 -14.05 -23.92
C THR A 588 -22.24 -15.11 -22.99
N GLY A 589 -21.37 -15.69 -22.14
CA GLY A 589 -21.75 -16.68 -21.16
C GLY A 589 -22.39 -16.05 -19.94
N GLY A 590 -23.73 -15.97 -19.88
CA GLY A 590 -24.41 -15.31 -18.75
C GLY A 590 -25.93 -15.43 -18.83
N LYS A 591 -26.60 -15.28 -17.68
CA LYS A 591 -28.07 -15.29 -17.58
C LYS A 591 -28.69 -13.89 -17.57
N ASP A 592 -27.87 -12.86 -17.38
CA ASP A 592 -28.23 -11.44 -17.31
C ASP A 592 -26.98 -10.59 -17.59
N PHE A 593 -27.15 -9.29 -17.82
CA PHE A 593 -26.04 -8.34 -18.01
C PHE A 593 -25.16 -8.28 -16.76
N SER A 594 -23.85 -8.35 -16.97
CA SER A 594 -22.85 -8.46 -15.92
C SER A 594 -21.48 -7.97 -16.39
N VAL A 595 -20.46 -8.17 -15.57
CA VAL A 595 -19.07 -7.88 -15.95
C VAL A 595 -18.46 -8.94 -16.89
N ILE A 596 -19.23 -9.98 -17.26
CA ILE A 596 -18.77 -10.99 -18.22
C ILE A 596 -18.65 -10.40 -19.62
N GLU A 597 -19.59 -9.54 -20.02
CA GLU A 597 -19.55 -8.86 -21.31
C GLU A 597 -18.25 -8.08 -21.52
N PRO A 598 -17.81 -7.24 -20.56
CA PRO A 598 -16.53 -6.56 -20.71
C PRO A 598 -15.30 -7.44 -20.67
N ILE A 599 -15.31 -8.52 -19.90
CA ILE A 599 -14.21 -9.50 -19.92
C ILE A 599 -14.11 -10.16 -21.29
N HIS A 600 -15.24 -10.51 -21.91
CA HIS A 600 -15.27 -11.16 -23.22
C HIS A 600 -14.75 -10.25 -24.34
N TYR A 601 -15.14 -8.97 -24.38
CA TYR A 601 -14.60 -8.09 -25.42
C TYR A 601 -13.10 -7.84 -25.23
N TRP A 602 -12.61 -7.75 -23.97
CA TRP A 602 -11.17 -7.63 -23.71
C TRP A 602 -10.40 -8.86 -24.17
N TYR A 603 -10.98 -10.04 -23.98
CA TYR A 603 -10.43 -11.28 -24.50
C TYR A 603 -10.41 -11.32 -26.03
N ASP A 604 -11.47 -10.90 -26.72
CA ASP A 604 -11.51 -10.85 -28.18
C ASP A 604 -10.48 -9.86 -28.74
N LEU A 605 -10.31 -8.69 -28.10
CA LEU A 605 -9.30 -7.70 -28.46
C LEU A 605 -7.89 -8.29 -28.34
N MET A 606 -7.59 -8.96 -27.23
CA MET A 606 -6.33 -9.66 -27.01
C MET A 606 -6.09 -10.73 -28.09
N LYS A 607 -7.07 -11.58 -28.38
CA LYS A 607 -6.96 -12.63 -29.41
C LYS A 607 -6.75 -12.07 -30.81
N SER A 608 -7.25 -10.87 -31.05
CA SER A 608 -7.07 -10.16 -32.31
C SER A 608 -5.73 -9.43 -32.42
N GLY A 609 -4.87 -9.53 -31.41
CA GLY A 609 -3.57 -8.87 -31.38
C GLY A 609 -3.66 -7.35 -31.23
N VAL A 610 -4.78 -6.84 -30.72
CA VAL A 610 -4.96 -5.40 -30.47
C VAL A 610 -4.13 -4.99 -29.25
N GLU A 611 -3.25 -4.02 -29.44
CA GLU A 611 -2.52 -3.41 -28.32
C GLU A 611 -3.47 -2.52 -27.50
N PRO A 612 -3.58 -2.69 -26.17
CA PRO A 612 -4.53 -1.94 -25.37
C PRO A 612 -4.40 -0.43 -25.47
N ASN A 613 -3.18 0.10 -25.62
CA ASN A 613 -2.90 1.52 -25.76
C ASN A 613 -3.48 2.16 -27.04
N LYS A 614 -3.94 1.36 -28.00
CA LYS A 614 -4.67 1.80 -29.20
C LYS A 614 -6.19 1.81 -29.01
N VAL A 615 -6.68 1.26 -27.90
CA VAL A 615 -8.10 1.24 -27.55
C VAL A 615 -8.43 2.51 -26.78
N LYS A 616 -9.50 3.19 -27.19
CA LYS A 616 -10.07 4.33 -26.46
C LYS A 616 -11.35 3.90 -25.75
N LEU A 617 -11.59 4.36 -24.53
CA LEU A 617 -12.86 4.20 -23.83
C LEU A 617 -13.47 5.56 -23.54
N ILE A 618 -14.76 5.73 -23.88
CA ILE A 618 -15.58 6.86 -23.43
C ILE A 618 -16.55 6.35 -22.36
N GLY A 619 -16.41 6.88 -21.13
CA GLY A 619 -17.24 6.54 -19.99
C GLY A 619 -18.29 7.62 -19.72
N ILE A 620 -19.55 7.22 -19.61
CA ILE A 620 -20.68 8.15 -19.44
C ILE A 620 -21.68 7.62 -18.42
N ASN A 621 -21.95 8.39 -17.35
CA ASN A 621 -22.88 7.99 -16.29
C ASN A 621 -22.50 6.59 -15.72
N GLY A 622 -23.42 5.62 -15.76
CA GLY A 622 -23.13 4.21 -15.54
C GLY A 622 -23.45 3.69 -14.14
N GLY A 623 -23.50 2.36 -14.04
CA GLY A 623 -23.65 1.61 -12.79
C GLY A 623 -22.39 0.80 -12.46
N ALA A 624 -22.55 -0.26 -11.67
CA ALA A 624 -21.42 -1.12 -11.27
C ALA A 624 -20.70 -1.79 -12.45
N ILE A 625 -21.42 -2.17 -13.52
CA ILE A 625 -20.81 -2.74 -14.74
C ILE A 625 -19.96 -1.69 -15.44
N SER A 626 -20.48 -0.48 -15.64
CA SER A 626 -19.74 0.61 -16.27
C SER A 626 -18.52 1.04 -15.44
N ALA A 627 -18.64 1.08 -14.11
CA ALA A 627 -17.48 1.32 -13.23
C ALA A 627 -16.37 0.28 -13.48
N PHE A 628 -16.74 -1.00 -13.59
CA PHE A 628 -15.79 -2.05 -13.95
C PHE A 628 -15.19 -1.85 -15.35
N GLU A 629 -15.97 -1.44 -16.35
CA GLU A 629 -15.47 -1.12 -17.70
C GLU A 629 -14.43 0.01 -17.65
N PHE A 630 -14.72 1.09 -16.92
CA PHE A 630 -13.80 2.22 -16.79
C PHE A 630 -12.50 1.80 -16.13
N HIS A 631 -12.60 1.10 -14.99
CA HIS A 631 -11.45 0.66 -14.20
C HIS A 631 -10.60 -0.35 -14.98
N SER A 632 -11.22 -1.38 -15.59
CA SER A 632 -10.50 -2.39 -16.38
C SER A 632 -9.81 -1.78 -17.59
N ALA A 633 -10.42 -0.80 -18.26
CA ALA A 633 -9.78 -0.09 -19.35
C ALA A 633 -8.51 0.67 -18.91
N ILE A 634 -8.57 1.37 -17.78
CA ILE A 634 -7.37 2.01 -17.20
C ILE A 634 -6.30 0.96 -16.89
N VAL A 635 -6.67 -0.15 -16.24
CA VAL A 635 -5.73 -1.20 -15.82
C VAL A 635 -5.08 -1.91 -17.00
N PHE A 636 -5.83 -2.23 -18.05
CA PHE A 636 -5.30 -2.93 -19.22
C PHE A 636 -4.54 -2.00 -20.17
N GLY A 637 -4.58 -0.68 -19.93
CA GLY A 637 -3.78 0.29 -20.66
C GLY A 637 -4.49 0.97 -21.83
N ALA A 638 -5.82 0.95 -21.87
CA ALA A 638 -6.59 1.79 -22.77
C ALA A 638 -6.53 3.26 -22.39
N GLN A 639 -6.77 4.12 -23.38
CA GLN A 639 -6.89 5.55 -23.19
C GLN A 639 -8.33 5.83 -22.75
N VAL A 640 -8.53 6.36 -21.55
CA VAL A 640 -9.88 6.53 -20.98
C VAL A 640 -10.26 8.01 -20.91
N GLY A 641 -11.44 8.32 -21.42
CA GLY A 641 -12.08 9.62 -21.33
C GLY A 641 -13.42 9.50 -20.59
N ILE A 642 -13.58 10.22 -19.48
CA ILE A 642 -14.80 10.21 -18.67
C ILE A 642 -15.55 11.52 -18.88
N LEU A 643 -16.80 11.44 -19.32
CA LEU A 643 -17.63 12.61 -19.58
C LEU A 643 -18.02 13.31 -18.26
N ASP A 644 -17.61 14.56 -18.12
CA ASP A 644 -17.89 15.37 -16.94
C ASP A 644 -19.39 15.60 -16.74
N ASN A 645 -19.80 15.74 -15.49
CA ASN A 645 -21.20 15.96 -15.08
C ASN A 645 -22.20 14.93 -15.65
N SER A 646 -21.73 13.75 -16.09
CA SER A 646 -22.60 12.69 -16.59
C SER A 646 -23.27 11.89 -15.46
N GLY A 647 -22.78 11.95 -14.22
CA GLY A 647 -23.38 11.37 -13.01
C GLY A 647 -22.88 9.96 -12.66
N ARG A 648 -23.30 9.45 -11.49
CA ARG A 648 -23.06 8.05 -11.02
C ARG A 648 -21.60 7.60 -11.17
N ALA A 649 -21.34 6.39 -11.69
CA ALA A 649 -20.02 5.78 -11.75
C ALA A 649 -18.95 6.66 -12.43
N ALA A 650 -19.32 7.38 -13.48
CA ALA A 650 -18.41 8.33 -14.15
C ALA A 650 -18.03 9.49 -13.21
N SER A 651 -19.00 10.08 -12.51
CA SER A 651 -18.73 11.12 -11.50
C SER A 651 -18.01 10.60 -10.27
N ASP A 652 -18.28 9.36 -9.85
CA ASP A 652 -17.59 8.72 -8.72
C ASP A 652 -16.10 8.53 -9.06
N LEU A 653 -15.78 8.03 -10.27
CA LEU A 653 -14.41 7.86 -10.75
C LEU A 653 -13.66 9.20 -10.85
N ILE A 654 -14.32 10.27 -11.33
CA ILE A 654 -13.75 11.62 -11.38
C ILE A 654 -13.23 12.08 -10.01
N ASN A 655 -13.84 11.61 -8.92
CA ASN A 655 -13.55 12.03 -7.56
C ASN A 655 -12.86 10.94 -6.72
N ASP A 656 -12.49 9.79 -7.29
CA ASP A 656 -11.83 8.70 -6.57
C ASP A 656 -10.30 8.87 -6.57
N PRO A 657 -9.68 9.18 -5.40
CA PRO A 657 -8.24 9.38 -5.32
C PRO A 657 -7.42 8.11 -5.63
N ASN A 658 -8.03 6.92 -5.55
CA ASN A 658 -7.33 5.67 -5.87
C ASN A 658 -7.03 5.51 -7.36
N TRP A 659 -7.73 6.25 -8.23
CA TRP A 659 -7.55 6.25 -9.69
C TRP A 659 -6.75 7.46 -10.17
N GLU A 660 -5.93 8.00 -9.27
CA GLU A 660 -4.93 8.99 -9.56
C GLU A 660 -3.52 8.36 -9.47
N ASP A 661 -2.55 8.94 -10.17
CA ASP A 661 -1.13 8.64 -10.11
C ASP A 661 -0.49 9.50 -9.02
N THR A 662 -0.01 8.81 -7.99
CA THR A 662 0.63 9.40 -6.81
C THR A 662 2.16 9.32 -6.86
N THR A 663 2.74 8.79 -7.94
CA THR A 663 4.18 8.61 -8.05
C THR A 663 4.92 9.95 -8.10
N GLY A 664 5.88 10.12 -7.17
CA GLY A 664 6.71 11.32 -7.08
C GLY A 664 6.02 12.57 -6.53
N LEU A 665 4.91 12.46 -5.80
CA LEU A 665 4.25 13.60 -5.16
C LEU A 665 5.11 14.23 -4.06
N VAL A 666 5.31 15.54 -4.15
CA VAL A 666 5.84 16.38 -3.07
C VAL A 666 4.65 17.01 -2.32
N SER A 667 4.81 17.27 -1.02
CA SER A 667 3.77 17.86 -0.16
C SER A 667 3.11 19.09 -0.82
N GLY A 668 1.78 19.06 -0.97
CA GLY A 668 0.97 20.15 -1.52
C GLY A 668 0.52 19.99 -2.98
N GLN A 669 0.96 18.95 -3.69
CA GLN A 669 0.56 18.67 -5.08
C GLN A 669 -0.68 17.77 -5.17
N LYS A 670 -1.56 18.04 -6.14
CA LYS A 670 -2.69 17.15 -6.45
C LYS A 670 -2.20 15.94 -7.27
N PRO A 671 -2.67 14.72 -6.99
CA PRO A 671 -2.33 13.54 -7.80
C PRO A 671 -2.90 13.64 -9.23
N LYS A 672 -2.25 12.98 -10.20
CA LYS A 672 -2.63 13.09 -11.63
C LYS A 672 -3.71 12.08 -11.99
N LYS A 673 -4.81 12.48 -12.62
CA LYS A 673 -5.82 11.51 -13.09
C LYS A 673 -5.27 10.62 -14.20
N LEU A 674 -5.64 9.34 -14.18
CA LEU A 674 -5.23 8.35 -15.20
C LEU A 674 -6.09 8.36 -16.45
N PHE A 675 -7.10 9.22 -16.46
CA PHE A 675 -8.09 9.37 -17.51
C PHE A 675 -8.27 10.86 -17.79
N LYS A 676 -8.71 11.19 -19.00
CA LYS A 676 -9.08 12.56 -19.35
C LYS A 676 -10.52 12.81 -18.91
N VAL A 677 -10.77 13.96 -18.29
CA VAL A 677 -12.12 14.44 -18.06
C VAL A 677 -12.59 15.15 -19.34
N LEU A 678 -13.62 14.61 -19.99
CA LEU A 678 -14.15 15.13 -21.25
C LEU A 678 -15.27 16.12 -20.98
N LYS A 679 -15.25 17.26 -21.67
CA LYS A 679 -16.37 18.20 -21.70
C LYS A 679 -17.49 17.64 -22.58
N ASN A 680 -18.73 17.99 -22.27
CA ASN A 680 -19.88 17.68 -23.13
C ASN A 680 -19.91 18.60 -24.36
N SER A 681 -18.94 18.43 -25.27
CA SER A 681 -18.90 19.06 -26.58
C SER A 681 -18.43 18.05 -27.63
N SER A 682 -18.99 18.14 -28.84
CA SER A 682 -18.61 17.26 -29.94
C SER A 682 -17.12 17.40 -30.30
N GLU A 683 -16.58 18.61 -30.20
CA GLU A 683 -15.17 18.89 -30.49
C GLU A 683 -14.21 18.23 -29.49
N ASP A 684 -14.48 18.29 -28.18
CA ASP A 684 -13.57 17.70 -27.19
C ASP A 684 -13.59 16.16 -27.26
N ILE A 685 -14.78 15.57 -27.49
CA ILE A 685 -14.93 14.15 -27.73
C ILE A 685 -14.21 13.75 -29.03
N TYR A 686 -14.41 14.48 -30.14
CA TYR A 686 -13.72 14.22 -31.41
C TYR A 686 -12.19 14.33 -31.27
N ASN A 687 -11.70 15.34 -30.55
CA ASN A 687 -10.28 15.51 -30.26
C ASN A 687 -9.73 14.31 -29.47
N PHE A 688 -10.46 13.85 -28.46
CA PHE A 688 -10.09 12.64 -27.73
C PHE A 688 -10.09 11.41 -28.63
N LEU A 689 -11.04 11.26 -29.55
CA LEU A 689 -11.12 10.14 -30.49
C LEU A 689 -9.99 10.11 -31.52
N THR A 690 -9.53 11.28 -31.98
CA THR A 690 -8.61 11.37 -33.13
C THR A 690 -7.15 11.64 -32.78
N LYS A 691 -6.88 12.29 -31.64
CA LYS A 691 -5.50 12.63 -31.24
C LYS A 691 -4.86 11.54 -30.37
N PRO A 692 -3.53 11.38 -30.39
CA PRO A 692 -2.83 10.55 -29.41
C PRO A 692 -3.14 11.06 -28.01
N PHE A 693 -3.46 10.14 -27.09
CA PHE A 693 -3.61 10.48 -25.69
C PHE A 693 -2.24 10.76 -25.07
N VAL A 694 -1.87 12.03 -25.03
CA VAL A 694 -0.87 12.50 -24.09
C VAL A 694 -1.64 12.71 -22.79
N ILE A 695 -1.33 11.95 -21.73
CA ILE A 695 -1.82 12.30 -20.39
C ILE A 695 -1.28 13.70 -20.16
N ASP A 696 -2.14 14.72 -20.22
CA ASP A 696 -1.75 16.14 -20.22
C ASP A 696 -0.52 16.29 -19.33
N PRO A 697 0.68 16.66 -19.85
CA PRO A 697 1.74 17.07 -18.95
C PRO A 697 1.10 18.10 -18.05
N ASP A 698 1.39 18.05 -16.76
CA ASP A 698 0.68 18.81 -15.76
C ASP A 698 0.98 20.31 -15.96
N ILE A 699 0.34 20.94 -16.96
CA ILE A 699 0.54 22.34 -17.36
C ILE A 699 0.18 23.23 -16.17
N GLU A 700 -0.79 22.79 -15.36
CA GLU A 700 -1.20 23.42 -14.11
C GLU A 700 -0.13 23.39 -13.01
N ASN A 701 0.89 22.50 -13.10
CA ASN A 701 1.96 22.35 -12.10
C ASN A 701 3.36 22.68 -12.64
N ILE A 702 3.47 23.34 -13.79
CA ILE A 702 4.78 23.83 -14.27
C ILE A 702 5.22 24.98 -13.36
N GLN A 703 6.11 24.67 -12.43
CA GLN A 703 6.64 25.65 -11.49
C GLN A 703 7.82 26.42 -12.06
N LYS A 704 8.47 25.90 -13.10
CA LYS A 704 9.79 26.36 -13.55
C LYS A 704 10.15 25.91 -14.96
N VAL A 705 10.68 26.82 -15.78
CA VAL A 705 11.37 26.54 -17.05
C VAL A 705 12.84 26.88 -16.90
N LEU A 706 13.71 25.93 -17.26
CA LEU A 706 15.16 26.04 -17.15
C LEU A 706 15.84 25.80 -18.50
N ILE A 707 16.76 26.68 -18.85
CA ILE A 707 17.74 26.49 -19.92
C ILE A 707 19.11 26.42 -19.26
N GLN A 708 19.82 25.30 -19.42
CA GLN A 708 21.09 25.05 -18.76
C GLN A 708 22.23 24.88 -19.76
N HIS A 709 23.41 25.39 -19.41
CA HIS A 709 24.66 25.17 -20.11
C HIS A 709 25.19 23.76 -19.81
N ARG A 710 25.41 22.94 -20.84
CA ARG A 710 25.68 21.49 -20.72
C ARG A 710 26.94 21.13 -19.92
N GLU A 711 28.03 21.86 -20.10
CA GLU A 711 29.33 21.51 -19.48
C GLU A 711 29.52 22.08 -18.07
N SER A 712 28.87 23.20 -17.76
CA SER A 712 29.01 23.89 -16.47
C SER A 712 27.85 23.62 -15.52
N GLY A 713 26.71 23.13 -16.02
CA GLY A 713 25.47 22.98 -15.25
C GLY A 713 24.83 24.31 -14.85
N GLY A 714 25.36 25.44 -15.31
CA GLY A 714 24.85 26.77 -15.00
C GLY A 714 23.54 27.08 -15.74
N ASN A 715 22.60 27.74 -15.07
CA ASN A 715 21.33 28.18 -15.67
C ASN A 715 21.60 29.41 -16.55
N LEU A 716 21.36 29.29 -17.86
CA LEU A 716 21.37 30.39 -18.83
C LEU A 716 20.04 31.16 -18.79
N TYR A 717 18.94 30.46 -18.48
CA TYR A 717 17.63 31.06 -18.28
C TYR A 717 16.84 30.24 -17.26
N GLU A 718 16.15 30.94 -16.38
CA GLU A 718 15.33 30.36 -15.33
C GLU A 718 14.10 31.26 -15.14
N LYS A 719 12.91 30.76 -15.50
CA LYS A 719 11.63 31.43 -15.20
C LYS A 719 10.83 30.52 -14.28
N ASN A 720 10.59 31.00 -13.05
CA ASN A 720 9.72 30.32 -12.09
C ASN A 720 8.30 30.86 -12.26
N PHE A 721 7.33 29.97 -12.41
CA PHE A 721 5.90 30.26 -12.53
C PHE A 721 5.17 30.05 -11.19
N ALA A 722 5.90 29.78 -10.11
CA ALA A 722 5.34 29.66 -8.77
C ALA A 722 4.65 30.97 -8.36
N SER A 723 3.32 31.02 -8.53
CA SER A 723 2.33 32.06 -8.15
C SER A 723 1.54 32.76 -9.27
N GLU A 724 1.82 32.50 -10.55
CA GLU A 724 1.04 33.06 -11.67
C GLU A 724 0.22 31.98 -12.37
N ALA A 725 -1.05 32.27 -12.68
CA ALA A 725 -1.89 31.38 -13.47
C ALA A 725 -1.41 31.39 -14.92
N VAL A 726 -0.78 30.30 -15.36
CA VAL A 726 -0.38 30.12 -16.76
C VAL A 726 -1.62 29.75 -17.57
N ASP A 727 -1.86 30.45 -18.67
CA ASP A 727 -2.96 30.14 -19.60
C ASP A 727 -2.68 28.79 -20.28
N ASN A 728 -3.45 27.77 -19.90
CA ASN A 728 -3.33 26.39 -20.38
C ASN A 728 -3.41 26.27 -21.91
N THR A 729 -4.04 27.24 -22.59
CA THR A 729 -4.26 27.24 -24.04
C THR A 729 -3.01 27.66 -24.81
N ILE A 730 -2.30 28.69 -24.32
CA ILE A 730 -1.05 29.20 -24.90
C ILE A 730 0.06 28.14 -24.78
N PHE A 731 0.15 27.51 -23.61
CA PHE A 731 1.18 26.52 -23.33
C PHE A 731 0.94 25.18 -24.05
N SER A 732 -0.32 24.75 -24.16
CA SER A 732 -0.72 23.60 -24.99
C SER A 732 -0.40 23.86 -26.47
N GLY A 733 -0.60 25.08 -26.97
CA GLY A 733 -0.20 25.50 -28.32
C GLY A 733 1.31 25.41 -28.55
N PHE A 734 2.11 25.89 -27.60
CA PHE A 734 3.58 25.82 -27.64
C PHE A 734 4.11 24.37 -27.60
N LEU A 735 3.59 23.53 -26.71
CA LEU A 735 3.94 22.10 -26.65
C LEU A 735 3.50 21.35 -27.91
N THR A 736 2.33 21.66 -28.44
CA THR A 736 1.84 21.08 -29.70
C THR A 736 2.72 21.50 -30.87
N ALA A 737 3.23 22.75 -30.90
CA ALA A 737 4.18 23.20 -31.92
C ALA A 737 5.53 22.47 -31.81
N LEU A 738 6.06 22.29 -30.60
CA LEU A 738 7.28 21.51 -30.37
C LEU A 738 7.12 20.03 -30.72
N ASP A 739 5.96 19.44 -30.39
CA ASP A 739 5.62 18.07 -30.75
C ASP A 739 5.37 17.92 -32.25
N HIS A 740 4.85 18.94 -32.93
CA HIS A 740 4.71 18.93 -34.39
C HIS A 740 6.05 19.08 -35.10
N ILE A 741 6.93 19.96 -34.61
CA ILE A 741 8.33 20.08 -35.06
C ILE A 741 9.07 18.75 -34.84
N ALA A 742 8.84 18.07 -33.72
CA ALA A 742 9.40 16.75 -33.45
C ALA A 742 8.81 15.66 -34.36
N ASN A 743 7.49 15.62 -34.55
CA ASN A 743 6.81 14.59 -35.35
C ASN A 743 7.04 14.76 -36.87
N GLU A 744 7.10 15.98 -37.41
CA GLU A 744 7.50 16.22 -38.80
C GLU A 744 8.99 15.91 -39.03
N ALA A 745 9.81 15.98 -37.97
CA ALA A 745 11.23 15.63 -37.99
C ALA A 745 11.52 14.12 -37.86
N LEU A 746 10.65 13.36 -37.16
CA LEU A 746 10.88 11.96 -36.74
C LEU A 746 10.54 10.89 -37.80
N ASN A 747 10.20 11.26 -39.04
CA ASN A 747 9.92 10.29 -40.11
C ASN A 747 11.17 9.56 -40.66
N VAL A 748 12.35 9.74 -40.07
CA VAL A 748 13.56 8.94 -40.32
C VAL A 748 14.27 8.80 -38.97
N GLY A 749 14.57 7.57 -38.54
CA GLY A 749 15.08 7.25 -37.20
C GLY A 749 16.47 7.79 -36.85
N GLU A 750 16.65 9.11 -36.84
CA GLU A 750 17.81 9.83 -36.30
C GLU A 750 17.36 11.03 -35.45
N ILE A 751 18.13 11.34 -34.42
CA ILE A 751 17.97 12.54 -33.58
C ILE A 751 18.13 13.78 -34.47
N LEU A 752 17.14 14.67 -34.49
CA LEU A 752 17.22 15.89 -35.29
C LEU A 752 18.26 16.87 -34.70
N SER A 753 19.18 17.34 -35.55
CA SER A 753 20.12 18.43 -35.30
C SER A 753 19.85 19.53 -36.34
N ILE A 754 19.28 20.67 -35.93
CA ILE A 754 19.13 21.83 -36.83
C ILE A 754 20.41 22.65 -36.76
N LYS A 755 21.23 22.61 -37.82
CA LYS A 755 22.47 23.39 -37.90
C LYS A 755 22.17 24.83 -38.31
N PHE A 756 22.61 25.80 -37.52
CA PHE A 756 22.77 27.18 -37.95
C PHE A 756 24.24 27.60 -37.77
N ARG A 757 24.57 28.80 -38.22
CA ARG A 757 25.96 29.28 -38.38
C ARG A 757 26.85 29.12 -37.13
N ASP A 758 26.23 29.11 -35.94
CA ASP A 758 26.90 29.06 -34.64
C ASP A 758 26.43 27.90 -33.72
N GLY A 759 25.71 26.87 -34.20
CA GLY A 759 25.26 25.77 -33.30
C GLY A 759 24.20 24.79 -33.83
N HIS A 760 23.66 23.94 -32.92
CA HIS A 760 22.64 22.92 -33.19
C HIS A 760 21.42 23.04 -32.24
N LEU A 761 20.20 22.88 -32.78
CA LEU A 761 18.96 22.68 -31.99
C LEU A 761 18.65 21.19 -31.87
N THR A 762 18.37 20.69 -30.65
CA THR A 762 17.85 19.33 -30.41
C THR A 762 16.83 19.35 -29.27
N GLY A 763 15.72 18.61 -29.44
CA GLY A 763 14.51 18.66 -28.60
C GLY A 763 14.65 18.17 -27.16
N GLY A 764 13.63 18.52 -26.35
CA GLY A 764 13.61 18.39 -24.89
C GLY A 764 13.36 16.98 -24.34
N PHE A 765 13.87 16.73 -23.13
CA PHE A 765 13.65 15.52 -22.36
C PHE A 765 12.85 15.81 -21.09
N PHE A 766 11.97 14.89 -20.71
CA PHE A 766 11.35 14.85 -19.40
C PHE A 766 12.21 14.01 -18.46
N THR A 767 12.80 14.64 -17.44
CA THR A 767 13.26 13.92 -16.24
C THR A 767 12.88 14.75 -15.00
N ASN A 768 12.30 14.09 -13.98
CA ASN A 768 12.01 14.67 -12.67
C ASN A 768 11.18 15.97 -12.64
N ARG A 769 10.10 16.07 -13.43
CA ARG A 769 9.16 17.22 -13.44
C ARG A 769 9.80 18.60 -13.72
N GLU A 770 11.00 18.63 -14.31
CA GLU A 770 11.57 19.84 -14.95
C GLU A 770 11.45 19.71 -16.46
N PHE A 771 10.84 20.70 -17.12
CA PHE A 771 10.94 20.84 -18.58
C PHE A 771 12.22 21.62 -18.90
N LYS A 772 13.22 20.92 -19.46
CA LYS A 772 14.49 21.51 -19.91
C LYS A 772 14.50 21.58 -21.43
N VAL A 773 14.53 22.80 -21.96
CA VAL A 773 14.94 23.04 -23.36
C VAL A 773 16.46 23.13 -23.35
N VAL A 774 17.13 22.08 -23.83
CA VAL A 774 18.59 22.02 -23.85
C VAL A 774 19.10 22.49 -25.20
N PHE A 775 19.73 23.66 -25.24
CA PHE A 775 20.49 24.10 -26.40
C PHE A 775 21.86 23.40 -26.38
N LEU A 776 22.13 22.53 -27.34
CA LEU A 776 23.41 21.83 -27.47
C LEU A 776 24.30 22.61 -28.46
N LEU A 777 25.17 23.45 -27.92
CA LEU A 777 26.12 24.25 -28.69
C LEU A 777 27.48 23.53 -28.75
N ASN A 778 28.13 23.50 -29.92
CA ASN A 778 29.45 22.87 -30.09
C ASN A 778 30.60 23.76 -29.56
N GLU A 779 30.32 25.05 -29.36
CA GLU A 779 31.27 26.05 -28.86
C GLU A 779 30.53 26.96 -27.86
N THR A 780 31.29 27.76 -27.09
CA THR A 780 30.73 28.72 -26.14
C THR A 780 29.83 29.72 -26.90
N PRO A 781 28.55 29.91 -26.53
CA PRO A 781 27.69 30.88 -27.20
C PRO A 781 28.33 32.26 -27.18
N SER A 782 28.32 32.95 -28.32
CA SER A 782 28.57 34.39 -28.29
C SER A 782 27.46 35.06 -27.49
N VAL A 783 27.77 36.14 -26.76
CA VAL A 783 26.78 36.96 -26.03
C VAL A 783 25.58 37.31 -26.92
N THR A 784 25.83 37.50 -28.22
CA THR A 784 24.84 37.76 -29.25
C THR A 784 23.83 36.64 -29.47
N LEU A 785 24.22 35.36 -29.33
CA LEU A 785 23.31 34.22 -29.52
C LEU A 785 22.38 34.03 -28.32
N GLU A 786 22.90 34.27 -27.12
CA GLU A 786 22.13 34.25 -25.88
C GLU A 786 21.07 35.37 -25.89
N GLU A 787 21.46 36.59 -26.28
CA GLU A 787 20.52 37.70 -26.49
C GLU A 787 19.45 37.38 -27.55
N LYS A 788 19.80 36.70 -28.65
CA LYS A 788 18.83 36.30 -29.69
C LYS A 788 17.80 35.29 -29.19
N ILE A 789 18.20 34.33 -28.36
CA ILE A 789 17.27 33.36 -27.78
C ILE A 789 16.32 34.04 -26.80
N ILE A 790 16.85 34.94 -25.96
CA ILE A 790 16.05 35.73 -25.02
C ILE A 790 15.07 36.62 -25.78
N ASN A 791 15.52 37.32 -26.82
CA ASN A 791 14.69 38.18 -27.65
C ASN A 791 13.64 37.39 -28.44
N PHE A 792 13.95 36.18 -28.90
CA PHE A 792 12.96 35.32 -29.54
C PHE A 792 11.81 34.95 -28.59
N ILE A 793 12.13 34.48 -27.39
CA ILE A 793 11.12 34.12 -26.38
C ILE A 793 10.26 35.35 -26.05
N LYS A 794 10.92 36.50 -25.88
CA LYS A 794 10.26 37.76 -25.58
C LYS A 794 9.37 38.25 -26.72
N ASP A 795 9.83 38.18 -27.97
CA ASP A 795 9.06 38.56 -29.15
C ASP A 795 7.85 37.64 -29.35
N VAL A 796 7.97 36.34 -29.04
CA VAL A 796 6.81 35.44 -29.05
C VAL A 796 5.81 35.83 -27.95
N GLU A 797 6.27 36.14 -26.74
CA GLU A 797 5.40 36.61 -25.65
C GLU A 797 4.75 37.97 -25.96
N ASP A 798 5.49 38.93 -26.53
CA ASP A 798 5.03 40.29 -26.79
C ASP A 798 4.15 40.37 -28.07
N ASP A 799 4.58 39.76 -29.18
CA ASP A 799 3.93 39.93 -30.50
C ASP A 799 2.77 38.93 -30.72
N LEU A 800 2.79 37.76 -30.06
CA LEU A 800 1.72 36.76 -30.17
C LEU A 800 0.91 36.63 -28.87
N GLY A 801 1.38 37.13 -27.73
CA GLY A 801 0.73 36.94 -26.43
C GLY A 801 -0.68 37.52 -26.32
N GLU A 802 -0.89 38.79 -26.71
CA GLU A 802 -2.23 39.41 -26.69
C GLU A 802 -3.19 38.78 -27.72
N PHE A 803 -2.69 38.38 -28.89
CA PHE A 803 -3.50 37.81 -29.98
C PHE A 803 -3.92 36.35 -29.70
N LEU A 804 -3.04 35.57 -29.06
CA LEU A 804 -3.35 34.23 -28.58
C LEU A 804 -4.32 34.24 -27.38
N HIS A 805 -4.39 35.34 -26.64
CA HIS A 805 -5.33 35.54 -25.53
C HIS A 805 -6.79 35.70 -26.00
N ASP A 806 -7.00 36.25 -27.21
CA ASP A 806 -8.34 36.56 -27.76
C ASP A 806 -8.97 35.43 -28.61
N LEU A 807 -8.23 34.37 -28.93
CA LEU A 807 -8.64 33.32 -29.88
C LEU A 807 -9.04 32.01 -29.19
N HIS A 808 -10.35 31.85 -28.95
CA HIS A 808 -10.95 30.61 -28.42
C HIS A 808 -11.13 29.47 -29.46
N GLU A 809 -10.76 29.68 -30.73
CA GLU A 809 -10.77 28.66 -31.80
C GLU A 809 -9.64 28.92 -32.82
N GLY A 810 -8.93 27.88 -33.26
CA GLY A 810 -8.17 27.95 -34.53
C GLY A 810 -6.67 28.27 -34.50
N CYS A 811 -5.93 27.96 -33.42
CA CYS A 811 -4.46 28.19 -33.35
C CYS A 811 -3.61 27.47 -34.43
N ARG A 812 -4.16 26.47 -35.14
CA ARG A 812 -3.42 25.61 -36.09
C ARG A 812 -2.90 26.33 -37.33
N SER A 813 -3.54 27.40 -37.80
CA SER A 813 -3.12 28.11 -39.01
C SER A 813 -2.02 29.16 -38.79
N TYR A 814 -1.75 29.53 -37.53
CA TYR A 814 -0.84 30.63 -37.17
C TYR A 814 0.51 30.16 -36.62
N LEU A 815 0.56 29.02 -35.94
CA LEU A 815 1.79 28.49 -35.31
C LEU A 815 2.75 27.76 -36.28
N GLY A 816 2.51 27.88 -37.58
CA GLY A 816 3.47 27.68 -38.68
C GLY A 816 3.28 28.74 -39.79
N GLY A 817 2.55 29.82 -39.48
CA GLY A 817 2.17 30.89 -40.39
C GLY A 817 3.24 31.98 -40.49
N LYS A 818 2.93 32.99 -41.29
CA LYS A 818 3.87 34.07 -41.61
C LYS A 818 4.39 34.79 -40.36
N GLU A 819 3.56 35.02 -39.34
CA GLU A 819 3.98 35.74 -38.13
C GLU A 819 5.07 35.00 -37.34
N MET A 820 4.93 33.69 -37.09
CA MET A 820 5.96 32.91 -36.38
C MET A 820 7.24 32.79 -37.21
N ASN A 821 7.11 32.66 -38.54
CA ASN A 821 8.25 32.67 -39.45
C ASN A 821 8.96 34.03 -39.46
N ASP A 822 8.23 35.14 -39.33
CA ASP A 822 8.78 36.48 -39.24
C ASP A 822 9.51 36.68 -37.90
N ILE A 823 8.99 36.19 -36.77
CA ILE A 823 9.66 36.22 -35.46
C ILE A 823 10.94 35.36 -35.46
N MET A 824 10.89 34.17 -36.08
CA MET A 824 12.05 33.30 -36.28
C MET A 824 13.11 33.97 -37.17
N ALA A 825 12.71 34.58 -38.28
CA ALA A 825 13.60 35.30 -39.18
C ALA A 825 14.21 36.55 -38.52
N LYS A 826 13.42 37.26 -37.71
CA LYS A 826 13.83 38.44 -36.94
C LYS A 826 14.94 38.09 -35.95
N ASN A 827 14.79 37.00 -35.21
CA ASN A 827 15.70 36.64 -34.12
C ASN A 827 16.88 35.78 -34.56
N PHE A 828 16.66 34.84 -35.48
CA PHE A 828 17.67 33.86 -35.89
C PHE A 828 18.13 34.00 -37.34
N GLY A 829 17.53 34.91 -38.11
CA GLY A 829 17.86 35.18 -39.51
C GLY A 829 17.10 34.29 -40.50
N THR A 830 17.08 34.71 -41.77
CA THR A 830 16.32 34.06 -42.85
C THR A 830 16.91 32.71 -43.30
N GLU A 831 18.12 32.36 -42.86
CA GLU A 831 18.75 31.06 -43.11
C GLU A 831 18.00 29.91 -42.41
N ILE A 832 17.34 30.18 -41.27
CA ILE A 832 16.53 29.19 -40.56
C ILE A 832 15.27 28.82 -41.35
N LEU A 833 14.67 29.80 -42.05
CA LEU A 833 13.51 29.57 -42.92
C LEU A 833 13.85 28.75 -44.17
N LYS A 834 15.06 28.95 -44.73
CA LYS A 834 15.54 28.19 -45.89
C LYS A 834 15.71 26.68 -45.62
N LEU A 835 15.90 26.27 -44.36
CA LEU A 835 15.95 24.85 -43.96
C LEU A 835 14.57 24.17 -43.96
N PHE A 836 13.49 24.95 -43.80
CA PHE A 836 12.11 24.46 -43.92
C PHE A 836 11.65 24.40 -45.39
N ASP A 837 12.02 25.41 -46.20
CA ASP A 837 11.73 25.45 -47.64
C ASP A 837 12.45 24.36 -48.45
N THR A 838 13.70 24.02 -48.11
CA THR A 838 14.47 22.98 -48.83
C THR A 838 13.91 21.55 -48.62
N LYS A 839 13.15 21.31 -47.56
CA LYS A 839 12.40 20.06 -47.36
C LYS A 839 11.09 20.01 -48.14
N LEU A 840 10.46 21.17 -48.35
CA LEU A 840 9.32 21.31 -49.25
C LEU A 840 9.72 21.09 -50.72
N GLU A 841 10.87 21.62 -51.16
CA GLU A 841 11.40 21.33 -52.53
C GLU A 841 11.61 19.83 -52.76
N THR A 842 12.09 19.08 -51.76
CA THR A 842 12.27 17.62 -51.87
C THR A 842 10.98 16.82 -51.77
N ALA A 843 9.94 17.34 -51.10
CA ALA A 843 8.59 16.75 -51.09
C ALA A 843 7.82 17.02 -52.41
N THR A 844 8.04 18.19 -53.02
CA THR A 844 7.37 18.58 -54.27
C THR A 844 7.98 17.88 -55.50
N LEU A 845 9.26 17.48 -55.44
CA LEU A 845 9.92 16.69 -56.49
C LEU A 845 9.33 15.28 -56.71
N LYS A 846 8.36 14.82 -55.90
CA LYS A 846 7.62 13.56 -56.13
C LYS A 846 6.26 13.70 -56.80
N LYS A 847 5.79 14.91 -57.12
CA LYS A 847 4.61 15.10 -57.97
C LYS A 847 4.85 16.29 -58.89
N GLY A 848 5.14 15.99 -60.15
CA GLY A 848 5.40 16.99 -61.18
C GLY A 848 4.24 17.96 -61.35
N VAL A 849 4.44 19.18 -60.87
CA VAL A 849 3.74 20.40 -61.30
C VAL A 849 4.82 21.49 -61.34
N GLU A 850 4.98 22.13 -62.49
CA GLU A 850 5.97 23.20 -62.69
C GLU A 850 5.56 24.48 -61.95
N TYR A 851 6.55 25.12 -61.35
CA TYR A 851 6.45 26.26 -60.42
C TYR A 851 5.93 27.57 -61.07
N GLU A 852 5.77 27.62 -62.39
CA GLU A 852 5.37 28.85 -63.11
C GLU A 852 3.85 29.10 -63.16
N GLU A 853 2.99 28.12 -62.83
CA GLU A 853 1.52 28.32 -62.76
C GLU A 853 1.01 28.86 -61.41
N LEU A 854 1.85 28.93 -60.37
CA LEU A 854 1.44 29.38 -59.02
C LEU A 854 1.71 30.87 -58.75
N VAL A 855 2.34 31.59 -59.69
CA VAL A 855 2.72 33.00 -59.55
C VAL A 855 1.87 33.93 -60.45
N GLN A 856 0.92 33.40 -61.23
CA GLN A 856 -0.21 34.15 -61.79
C GLN A 856 -1.48 33.87 -61.01
#